data_AF-A0A7Z8QKJ1-F1
#
_entry.id   AF-A0A7Z8QKJ1-F1
#
_cell.length_a   1.000
_cell.length_b   1.000
_cell.length_c   1.000
_cell.angle_alpha   90.00
_cell.angle_beta   90.00
_cell.angle_gamma   90.00
#
_symmetry.space_group_name_H-M   'P 1'
#
loop_
_entity.id
_entity.type
_entity.pdbx_description
1 polymer ?
#
loop_
_entity_poly.entity_id
_entity_poly.type
_entity_poly.pdbx_seq_one_letter_code
_entity_poly.pdbx_strand_id
1 'polypeptide(L)'
;MKYEKGSEWRKWDLHVHTPESEGFTGDWEQFKEQLKQADCDVIGINDYFSVAGYKTVQNEIATGTLDIGEKFILPVVEMRMTDSVQNKKTNTKGVTHFNFHIIFNPELSTDDIENFIKSLKSEGTTISSDYGDKKKLKSKKVSFSDVLSSLNDNSRFKNKFLIWLPYDEYGGIDEIDPNSDAWIKNEFIRKSDILGSSNKKQIDFFLWNSQLKPDGTPKFTAQKFEQWLKQRKPCIKGSDSHKHNYPVGKLQDKDSNPVEKFCWIKADPTFEGLKQIIYEPEERVFIGEKPPILSKVENNKTNYIKFLKIDQASANHSGDIWFKDISIPFNNELIAIIGNKGSGKSGIADILGLVGDTHTDKQHFSFLHRDKFLKGKLANKFTAKIIWESDGESDDILLSADLKTENPESVRFIPQNYFEELTNELEISKFQHVLENIIFEYIPDREKLNKSSFEELESYKAENVNKAIQEQKNKIQNINKEIIDLEKKKHPDFLESIKGFISKKQIEIGQQNRLLESLPKITNPNNDDKDSEQQSKIAQQNTELDALKDSLKEKEKSRETLTSEIEELKQFKKKVELQEQSVEEFLKSHTEEAKEYNLDINKILKIKVDFSSIEEKILNSEKELEKINLFIGTVESTKARSADSNNESIVYKIKLLTKQLKAETDKLTGEEKAYQQNEQRKKSINEKIQELTGAPENPSLESLGFYEKEKEFINVHLQPLLKEKRKSRVEKSLEIFKNKNEIIELYNSFKKSVDDKIAQSKDLLEDYDIKIDSSFYLNSNFYSDFLNFINQRKSGCFLGEEKGGNKIKSIVEDSGFSNLNKIEILLTNIIDSLEENNAEISEQVNNDKLNSFYDYVFSLDYLKPKYELKLGGKVLGQLSPGERGALLLIFYFMIDKEEIPLVIDQPEDNLDNESVYNMLSKFIKQAKKKRQIVMVTHNPNLAVGADAEQIIHVCIDKTNKNEFSFVSGSIENPEINKSIVKILEGTKPAFDKRKLKYQGQ
;
A
#
# COMPACT_ATOMS: atom_id res chain seq x y z
N MET A 1 43.28 -5.52 10.20
CA MET A 1 43.14 -4.95 11.57
C MET A 1 42.81 -6.08 12.55
N LYS A 2 42.91 -5.89 13.88
CA LYS A 2 42.54 -6.95 14.85
C LYS A 2 41.03 -7.23 14.87
N TYR A 3 40.21 -6.19 14.79
CA TYR A 3 38.74 -6.27 14.86
C TYR A 3 38.11 -5.77 13.55
N GLU A 4 38.24 -6.55 12.48
CA GLU A 4 37.85 -6.11 11.11
C GLU A 4 36.33 -6.02 10.89
N LYS A 5 35.55 -6.79 11.67
CA LYS A 5 34.08 -6.72 11.73
C LYS A 5 33.56 -5.53 12.54
N GLY A 6 34.43 -4.73 13.14
CA GLY A 6 34.05 -3.60 13.98
C GLY A 6 33.44 -4.01 15.33
N SER A 7 32.54 -3.18 15.87
CA SER A 7 31.98 -3.36 17.21
C SER A 7 31.10 -4.61 17.26
N GLU A 8 31.43 -5.54 18.15
CA GLU A 8 30.67 -6.78 18.38
C GLU A 8 30.34 -6.91 19.86
N TRP A 9 29.26 -7.64 20.16
CA TRP A 9 28.87 -7.96 21.53
C TRP A 9 29.88 -8.91 22.17
N ARG A 10 30.51 -8.45 23.24
CA ARG A 10 31.48 -9.21 24.03
C ARG A 10 31.09 -9.19 25.50
N LYS A 11 31.54 -10.17 26.27
CA LYS A 11 31.32 -10.22 27.72
C LYS A 11 32.42 -9.44 28.42
N TRP A 12 32.05 -8.52 29.30
CA TRP A 12 32.97 -7.66 30.04
C TRP A 12 32.71 -7.82 31.53
N ASP A 13 33.77 -8.01 32.31
CA ASP A 13 33.70 -8.04 33.76
C ASP A 13 34.73 -7.07 34.35
N LEU A 14 34.26 -5.88 34.74
CA LEU A 14 35.13 -4.79 35.19
C LEU A 14 35.33 -4.75 36.71
N HIS A 15 34.88 -5.77 37.44
CA HIS A 15 34.87 -5.80 38.91
C HIS A 15 35.47 -7.09 39.46
N VAL A 16 36.73 -7.37 39.10
CA VAL A 16 37.43 -8.59 39.51
C VAL A 16 38.52 -8.24 40.50
N HIS A 17 38.37 -8.68 41.76
CA HIS A 17 39.37 -8.43 42.80
C HIS A 17 40.52 -9.43 42.73
N THR A 18 41.71 -8.96 43.10
CA THR A 18 42.94 -9.78 43.13
C THR A 18 43.33 -10.16 44.57
N PRO A 19 44.35 -11.03 44.76
CA PRO A 19 44.94 -11.28 46.08
C PRO A 19 45.50 -10.02 46.80
N GLU A 20 45.73 -8.92 46.09
CA GLU A 20 46.12 -7.62 46.67
C GLU A 20 44.94 -6.90 47.34
N SER A 21 43.70 -7.29 47.03
CA SER A 21 42.51 -6.76 47.68
C SER A 21 42.25 -7.42 49.04
N GLU A 22 42.00 -6.61 50.07
CA GLU A 22 41.67 -7.13 51.40
C GLU A 22 40.28 -7.79 51.42
N GLY A 23 40.24 -9.08 51.77
CA GLY A 23 39.03 -9.89 51.75
C GLY A 23 38.97 -10.89 50.59
N PHE A 24 39.94 -10.87 49.67
CA PHE A 24 40.06 -11.91 48.65
C PHE A 24 40.40 -13.27 49.28
N THR A 25 39.67 -14.33 48.90
CA THR A 25 39.93 -15.70 49.36
C THR A 25 40.64 -16.50 48.28
N GLY A 26 41.92 -16.82 48.51
CA GLY A 26 42.77 -17.61 47.62
C GLY A 26 44.17 -17.01 47.45
N ASP A 27 45.04 -17.72 46.72
CA ASP A 27 46.38 -17.25 46.37
C ASP A 27 46.50 -16.82 44.88
N TRP A 28 47.70 -16.38 44.50
CA TRP A 28 48.00 -15.92 43.14
C TRP A 28 47.89 -17.03 42.09
N GLU A 29 48.25 -18.28 42.39
CA GLU A 29 48.15 -19.38 41.43
C GLU A 29 46.68 -19.73 41.17
N GLN A 30 45.87 -19.74 42.23
CA GLN A 30 44.42 -19.92 42.09
C GLN A 30 43.75 -18.78 41.31
N PHE A 31 44.17 -17.53 41.55
CA PHE A 31 43.67 -16.38 40.80
C PHE A 31 44.06 -16.43 39.31
N LYS A 32 45.29 -16.84 38.99
CA LYS A 32 45.73 -17.05 37.59
C LYS A 32 44.86 -18.09 36.89
N GLU A 33 44.55 -19.20 37.55
CA GLU A 33 43.68 -20.23 37.00
C GLU A 33 42.26 -19.70 36.79
N GLN A 34 41.75 -18.90 37.73
CA GLN A 34 40.47 -18.20 37.59
C GLN A 34 40.43 -17.28 36.36
N LEU A 35 41.49 -16.50 36.10
CA LEU A 35 41.58 -15.63 34.92
C LEU A 35 41.63 -16.41 33.59
N LYS A 36 42.30 -17.57 33.57
CA LYS A 36 42.32 -18.45 32.39
C LYS A 36 40.92 -18.95 32.05
N GLN A 37 40.18 -19.37 33.07
CA GLN A 37 38.83 -19.93 32.96
C GLN A 37 37.72 -18.87 32.85
N ALA A 38 38.05 -17.59 32.95
CA ALA A 38 37.07 -16.50 32.87
C ALA A 38 36.27 -16.54 31.58
N ASP A 39 34.94 -16.47 31.70
CA ASP A 39 33.98 -16.43 30.59
C ASP A 39 33.67 -14.98 30.21
N CYS A 40 34.73 -14.23 29.91
CA CYS A 40 34.65 -12.87 29.41
C CYS A 40 35.89 -12.48 28.57
N ASP A 41 35.69 -11.52 27.66
CA ASP A 41 36.72 -11.01 26.75
C ASP A 41 37.50 -9.85 27.36
N VAL A 42 36.89 -9.13 28.30
CA VAL A 42 37.50 -7.99 29.00
C VAL A 42 37.40 -8.14 30.50
N ILE A 43 38.52 -7.97 31.19
CA ILE A 43 38.65 -8.09 32.64
C ILE A 43 39.18 -6.78 33.23
N GLY A 44 38.37 -6.13 34.06
CA GLY A 44 38.82 -5.02 34.89
C GLY A 44 39.39 -5.56 36.20
N ILE A 45 40.70 -5.41 36.36
CA ILE A 45 41.41 -5.79 37.58
C ILE A 45 41.17 -4.68 38.60
N ASN A 46 40.34 -4.96 39.60
CA ASN A 46 39.87 -4.00 40.60
C ASN A 46 40.54 -4.21 41.95
N ASP A 47 41.31 -3.23 42.42
CA ASP A 47 41.87 -3.24 43.77
C ASP A 47 41.53 -1.98 44.58
N TYR A 48 41.38 -2.16 45.90
CA TYR A 48 41.14 -1.06 46.84
C TYR A 48 42.35 -0.12 46.92
N PHE A 49 42.19 1.12 46.43
CA PHE A 49 43.24 2.15 46.48
C PHE A 49 44.62 1.65 46.00
N SER A 50 44.66 0.77 45.00
CA SER A 50 45.90 0.19 44.48
C SER A 50 45.75 -0.21 43.01
N VAL A 51 46.88 -0.33 42.31
CA VAL A 51 46.99 -1.00 41.00
C VAL A 51 48.01 -2.15 41.05
N ALA A 52 48.39 -2.59 42.24
CA ALA A 52 49.39 -3.63 42.45
C ALA A 52 48.96 -4.96 41.80
N GLY A 53 47.67 -5.32 41.88
CA GLY A 53 47.18 -6.55 41.27
C GLY A 53 47.26 -6.50 39.75
N TYR A 54 46.79 -5.39 39.16
CA TYR A 54 46.91 -5.14 37.71
C TYR A 54 48.38 -5.18 37.24
N LYS A 55 49.28 -4.50 37.96
CA LYS A 55 50.72 -4.48 37.67
C LYS A 55 51.32 -5.88 37.70
N THR A 56 50.90 -6.72 38.65
CA THR A 56 51.34 -8.12 38.74
C THR A 56 50.85 -8.94 37.55
N VAL A 57 49.56 -8.90 37.25
CA VAL A 57 48.96 -9.61 36.09
C VAL A 57 49.62 -9.17 34.79
N GLN A 58 49.80 -7.86 34.58
CA GLN A 58 50.45 -7.32 33.38
C GLN A 58 51.89 -7.81 33.23
N ASN A 59 52.66 -7.84 34.32
CA ASN A 59 54.04 -8.34 34.31
C ASN A 59 54.09 -9.84 33.98
N GLU A 60 53.20 -10.65 34.57
CA GLU A 60 53.18 -12.09 34.32
C GLU A 60 52.75 -12.47 32.90
N ILE A 61 51.88 -11.67 32.28
CA ILE A 61 51.56 -11.81 30.85
C ILE A 61 52.79 -11.43 30.01
N ALA A 62 53.45 -10.32 30.34
CA ALA A 62 54.63 -9.86 29.58
C ALA A 62 55.83 -10.81 29.67
N THR A 63 56.01 -11.51 30.80
CA THR A 63 57.06 -12.53 30.99
C THR A 63 56.65 -13.91 30.48
N GLY A 64 55.39 -14.11 30.07
CA GLY A 64 54.86 -15.38 29.59
C GLY A 64 54.54 -16.40 30.67
N THR A 65 54.54 -16.02 31.95
CA THR A 65 54.18 -16.91 33.07
C THR A 65 52.67 -17.05 33.25
N LEU A 66 51.88 -16.15 32.65
CA LEU A 66 50.42 -16.21 32.61
C LEU A 66 49.96 -16.01 31.16
N ASP A 67 49.22 -16.99 30.62
CA ASP A 67 48.52 -16.89 29.35
C ASP A 67 47.01 -16.85 29.60
N ILE A 68 46.35 -15.75 29.22
CA ILE A 68 44.90 -15.56 29.32
C ILE A 68 44.21 -15.57 27.94
N GLY A 69 44.93 -15.96 26.88
CA GLY A 69 44.47 -15.91 25.50
C GLY A 69 44.36 -14.48 24.97
N GLU A 70 43.33 -14.20 24.16
CA GLU A 70 43.12 -12.88 23.55
C GLU A 70 42.43 -11.85 24.46
N LYS A 71 42.20 -12.19 25.73
CA LYS A 71 41.49 -11.35 26.71
C LYS A 71 42.22 -10.02 26.94
N PHE A 72 41.44 -8.96 27.10
CA PHE A 72 41.93 -7.62 27.37
C PHE A 72 41.78 -7.27 28.84
N ILE A 73 42.82 -6.71 29.46
CA ILE A 73 42.79 -6.30 30.88
C ILE A 73 42.76 -4.78 31.02
N LEU A 74 42.00 -4.28 31.99
CA LEU A 74 41.89 -2.87 32.33
C LEU A 74 42.28 -2.62 33.79
N PRO A 75 43.06 -1.57 34.08
CA PRO A 75 43.33 -1.14 35.46
C PRO A 75 42.10 -0.45 36.05
N VAL A 76 41.55 -1.02 37.12
CA VAL A 76 40.41 -0.47 37.86
C VAL A 76 40.83 -0.23 39.32
N VAL A 77 40.51 0.95 39.83
CA VAL A 77 40.81 1.31 41.22
C VAL A 77 39.52 1.63 41.94
N GLU A 78 39.23 0.87 42.99
CA GLU A 78 38.09 1.12 43.85
C GLU A 78 38.49 2.03 45.02
N MET A 79 37.70 3.09 45.20
CA MET A 79 37.90 4.08 46.24
C MET A 79 36.63 4.28 47.04
N ARG A 80 36.78 4.30 48.36
CA ARG A 80 35.71 4.68 49.28
C ARG A 80 35.64 6.20 49.45
N MET A 81 34.44 6.74 49.41
CA MET A 81 34.20 8.17 49.59
C MET A 81 34.21 8.57 51.08
N THR A 82 34.67 9.78 51.38
CA THR A 82 34.34 10.46 52.64
C THR A 82 32.89 10.92 52.68
N ASP A 83 32.31 11.19 51.51
CA ASP A 83 30.92 11.56 51.33
C ASP A 83 29.99 10.42 51.73
N SER A 84 28.86 10.77 52.35
CA SER A 84 27.93 9.78 52.88
C SER A 84 26.48 10.20 52.77
N VAL A 85 25.59 9.22 52.69
CA VAL A 85 24.13 9.44 52.61
C VAL A 85 23.46 8.69 53.75
N GLN A 86 22.41 9.29 54.30
CA GLN A 86 21.58 8.68 55.32
C GLN A 86 20.67 7.62 54.70
N ASN A 87 20.72 6.38 55.20
CA ASN A 87 19.91 5.28 54.67
C ASN A 87 18.41 5.55 54.93
N LYS A 88 17.59 5.59 53.86
CA LYS A 88 16.13 5.85 53.95
C LYS A 88 15.32 4.64 54.42
N LYS A 89 15.85 3.41 54.37
CA LYS A 89 15.10 2.16 54.64
C LYS A 89 15.21 1.62 56.06
N THR A 90 16.25 1.99 56.80
CA THR A 90 16.43 1.50 58.17
C THR A 90 16.24 2.65 59.15
N ASN A 91 15.28 2.54 60.07
CA ASN A 91 15.08 3.47 61.20
C ASN A 91 16.28 3.51 62.19
N THR A 92 17.43 2.93 61.82
CA THR A 92 18.69 3.01 62.54
C THR A 92 19.59 4.08 61.92
N LYS A 93 20.22 4.89 62.77
CA LYS A 93 21.18 5.96 62.42
C LYS A 93 22.49 5.39 61.83
N GLY A 94 22.42 4.73 60.67
CA GLY A 94 23.58 4.25 59.92
C GLY A 94 23.92 5.20 58.78
N VAL A 95 25.18 5.64 58.71
CA VAL A 95 25.73 6.43 57.61
C VAL A 95 26.41 5.47 56.64
N THR A 96 25.90 5.36 55.41
CA THR A 96 26.52 4.52 54.36
C THR A 96 27.49 5.39 53.56
N HIS A 97 28.73 4.94 53.43
CA HIS A 97 29.75 5.56 52.56
C HIS A 97 29.74 4.82 51.22
N PHE A 98 29.76 5.54 50.11
CA PHE A 98 29.75 4.95 48.76
C PHE A 98 31.17 4.64 48.32
N ASN A 99 31.30 3.62 47.46
CA ASN A 99 32.51 3.41 46.69
C ASN A 99 32.31 3.98 45.27
N PHE A 100 33.40 4.31 44.59
CA PHE A 100 33.44 4.57 43.16
C PHE A 100 34.69 3.96 42.57
N HIS A 101 34.62 3.61 41.29
CA HIS A 101 35.70 2.98 40.56
C HIS A 101 36.25 3.96 39.53
N ILE A 102 37.57 3.95 39.39
CA ILE A 102 38.27 4.67 38.34
C ILE A 102 38.86 3.65 37.39
N ILE A 103 38.38 3.64 36.16
CA ILE A 103 38.87 2.77 35.09
C ILE A 103 39.89 3.60 34.32
N PHE A 104 41.16 3.23 34.38
CA PHE A 104 42.23 3.96 33.70
C PHE A 104 42.48 3.41 32.29
N ASN A 105 42.90 4.30 31.39
CA ASN A 105 43.41 3.87 30.09
C ASN A 105 44.72 3.08 30.31
N PRO A 106 44.84 1.85 29.79
CA PRO A 106 46.03 1.02 29.96
C PRO A 106 47.29 1.57 29.27
N GLU A 107 47.17 2.62 28.44
CA GLU A 107 48.32 3.40 27.96
C GLU A 107 49.01 4.22 29.05
N LEU A 108 48.35 4.45 30.20
CA LEU A 108 48.98 5.06 31.37
C LEU A 108 49.91 4.04 32.03
N SER A 109 51.11 4.49 32.41
CA SER A 109 52.01 3.61 33.14
C SER A 109 51.45 3.32 34.53
N THR A 110 51.63 2.10 35.02
CA THR A 110 51.19 1.70 36.36
C THR A 110 51.80 2.58 37.44
N ASP A 111 53.02 3.06 37.23
CA ASP A 111 53.72 3.95 38.18
C ASP A 111 53.06 5.32 38.27
N ASP A 112 52.49 5.83 37.17
CA ASP A 112 51.74 7.09 37.21
C ASP A 112 50.48 6.96 38.03
N ILE A 113 49.72 5.88 37.79
CA ILE A 113 48.48 5.60 38.52
C ILE A 113 48.80 5.37 40.00
N GLU A 114 49.83 4.59 40.31
CA GLU A 114 50.32 4.35 41.66
C GLU A 114 50.73 5.66 42.37
N ASN A 115 51.53 6.51 41.72
CA ASN A 115 51.94 7.80 42.27
C ASN A 115 50.75 8.75 42.50
N PHE A 116 49.79 8.76 41.57
CA PHE A 116 48.55 9.50 41.74
C PHE A 116 47.80 9.04 42.99
N ILE A 117 47.58 7.72 43.15
CA ILE A 117 46.88 7.17 44.31
C ILE A 117 47.61 7.52 45.62
N LYS A 118 48.94 7.36 45.65
CA LYS A 118 49.77 7.71 46.83
C LYS A 118 49.68 9.18 47.22
N SER A 119 49.43 10.08 46.25
CA SER A 119 49.29 11.52 46.47
C SER A 119 47.94 11.93 47.05
N LEU A 120 46.92 11.07 46.94
CA LEU A 120 45.59 11.35 47.47
C LEU A 120 45.62 11.46 48.99
N LYS A 121 44.76 12.33 49.53
CA LYS A 121 44.63 12.57 50.96
C LYS A 121 43.44 11.81 51.53
N SER A 122 43.69 11.03 52.59
CA SER A 122 42.68 10.39 53.42
C SER A 122 42.86 10.89 54.86
N GLU A 123 41.82 11.46 55.44
CA GLU A 123 41.83 11.98 56.82
C GLU A 123 43.01 12.96 57.09
N GLY A 124 43.37 13.77 56.10
CA GLY A 124 44.43 14.77 56.20
C GLY A 124 45.85 14.27 55.93
N THR A 125 46.06 12.96 55.73
CA THR A 125 47.37 12.35 55.41
C THR A 125 47.39 11.76 54.00
N THR A 126 48.57 11.71 53.36
CA THR A 126 48.70 11.07 52.05
C THR A 126 48.64 9.54 52.18
N ILE A 127 48.06 8.86 51.20
CA ILE A 127 47.95 7.39 51.20
C ILE A 127 49.32 6.70 51.10
N SER A 128 50.36 7.42 50.64
CA SER A 128 51.71 6.89 50.41
C SER A 128 52.28 5.98 51.50
N SER A 129 52.06 6.27 52.79
CA SER A 129 52.61 5.47 53.90
C SER A 129 51.93 4.10 54.07
N ASP A 130 50.72 3.94 53.53
CA ASP A 130 49.88 2.76 53.73
C ASP A 130 49.68 1.95 52.43
N TYR A 131 50.27 2.37 51.31
CA TYR A 131 50.07 1.75 49.99
C TYR A 131 50.49 0.26 49.91
N GLY A 132 51.40 -0.19 50.77
CA GLY A 132 51.80 -1.60 50.84
C GLY A 132 50.96 -2.47 51.78
N ASP A 133 49.94 -1.91 52.45
CA ASP A 133 49.13 -2.62 53.44
C ASP A 133 47.65 -2.61 53.03
N LYS A 134 47.20 -3.70 52.41
CA LYS A 134 45.82 -3.85 51.91
C LYS A 134 44.73 -3.66 52.96
N LYS A 135 45.00 -3.99 54.24
CA LYS A 135 44.06 -3.78 55.34
C LYS A 135 43.86 -2.30 55.60
N LYS A 136 44.96 -1.54 55.63
CA LYS A 136 44.90 -0.09 55.80
C LYS A 136 44.27 0.58 54.58
N LEU A 137 44.61 0.15 53.37
CA LEU A 137 44.02 0.69 52.14
C LEU A 137 42.48 0.56 52.11
N LYS A 138 41.93 -0.60 52.46
CA LYS A 138 40.46 -0.82 52.53
C LYS A 138 39.73 0.13 53.49
N SER A 139 40.44 0.65 54.48
CA SER A 139 39.88 1.60 55.46
C SER A 139 39.93 3.07 55.01
N LYS A 140 40.74 3.40 53.99
CA LYS A 140 40.93 4.77 53.51
C LYS A 140 39.66 5.34 52.90
N LYS A 141 39.55 6.66 52.93
CA LYS A 141 38.44 7.43 52.35
C LYS A 141 38.96 8.69 51.69
N VAL A 142 38.40 9.04 50.53
CA VAL A 142 38.78 10.24 49.77
C VAL A 142 37.55 11.06 49.38
N SER A 143 37.72 12.36 49.19
CA SER A 143 36.68 13.22 48.63
C SER A 143 36.53 12.94 47.15
N PHE A 144 35.32 12.59 46.71
CA PHE A 144 35.05 12.31 45.29
C PHE A 144 35.38 13.52 44.40
N SER A 145 35.00 14.71 44.85
CA SER A 145 35.22 15.96 44.12
C SER A 145 36.71 16.31 43.98
N ASP A 146 37.52 16.09 45.02
CA ASP A 146 38.96 16.39 44.99
C ASP A 146 39.71 15.43 44.05
N VAL A 147 39.31 14.15 44.05
CA VAL A 147 39.87 13.13 43.15
C VAL A 147 39.58 13.50 41.69
N LEU A 148 38.33 13.88 41.39
CA LEU A 148 37.95 14.30 40.04
C LEU A 148 38.68 15.55 39.57
N SER A 149 38.83 16.58 40.43
CA SER A 149 39.60 17.78 40.08
C SER A 149 41.05 17.40 39.79
N SER A 150 41.66 16.60 40.68
CA SER A 150 43.06 16.17 40.53
C SER A 150 43.32 15.41 39.22
N LEU A 151 42.38 14.59 38.77
CA LEU A 151 42.47 13.89 37.48
C LEU A 151 42.22 14.80 36.28
N ASN A 152 41.23 15.70 36.34
CA ASN A 152 40.87 16.57 35.22
C ASN A 152 41.87 17.72 35.00
N ASP A 153 42.46 18.24 36.07
CA ASP A 153 43.41 19.35 36.04
C ASP A 153 44.82 18.86 35.66
N ASN A 154 45.09 17.56 35.83
CA ASN A 154 46.34 16.96 35.42
C ASN A 154 46.30 16.53 33.94
N SER A 155 47.07 17.25 33.11
CA SER A 155 47.21 16.97 31.67
C SER A 155 47.57 15.52 31.33
N ARG A 156 48.22 14.78 32.24
CA ARG A 156 48.60 13.38 32.05
C ARG A 156 47.41 12.43 32.11
N PHE A 157 46.43 12.71 32.98
CA PHE A 157 45.25 11.86 33.20
C PHE A 157 44.03 12.33 32.44
N LYS A 158 43.95 13.61 32.09
CA LYS A 158 42.83 14.18 31.34
C LYS A 158 42.47 13.33 30.10
N ASN A 159 41.20 12.93 30.00
CA ASN A 159 40.64 12.06 28.95
C ASN A 159 41.17 10.60 28.93
N LYS A 160 41.88 10.16 29.97
CA LYS A 160 42.47 8.82 30.11
C LYS A 160 41.95 8.03 31.32
N PHE A 161 40.78 8.38 31.83
CA PHE A 161 40.07 7.63 32.85
C PHE A 161 38.56 7.73 32.62
N LEU A 162 37.81 6.79 33.19
CA LEU A 162 36.36 6.80 33.29
C LEU A 162 35.95 6.56 34.74
N ILE A 163 34.88 7.22 35.16
CA ILE A 163 34.35 7.13 36.51
C ILE A 163 33.11 6.24 36.51
N TRP A 164 33.20 5.11 37.21
CA TRP A 164 32.12 4.17 37.38
C TRP A 164 31.58 4.24 38.82
N LEU A 165 30.30 4.60 38.97
CA LEU A 165 29.63 4.72 40.25
C LEU A 165 28.70 3.51 40.49
N PRO A 166 29.05 2.56 41.39
CA PRO A 166 28.19 1.43 41.73
C PRO A 166 26.94 1.88 42.48
N TYR A 167 25.79 1.84 41.81
CA TYR A 167 24.54 2.42 42.30
C TYR A 167 23.72 1.45 43.16
N ASP A 168 23.69 0.17 42.80
CA ASP A 168 22.87 -0.86 43.46
C ASP A 168 23.62 -1.70 44.53
N GLU A 169 24.95 -1.58 44.64
CA GLU A 169 25.80 -2.43 45.51
C GLU A 169 25.73 -2.08 47.01
N TYR A 170 25.39 -0.84 47.36
CA TYR A 170 25.49 -0.33 48.74
C TYR A 170 24.13 0.04 49.35
N GLY A 171 23.10 -0.76 49.05
CA GLY A 171 21.78 -0.63 49.67
C GLY A 171 20.79 0.26 48.93
N GLY A 172 21.11 0.67 47.69
CA GLY A 172 20.20 1.23 46.70
C GLY A 172 19.49 2.53 47.12
N ILE A 173 19.57 3.56 46.30
CA ILE A 173 18.48 4.55 46.29
C ILE A 173 17.31 3.84 45.59
N ASP A 174 16.51 3.13 46.37
CA ASP A 174 15.57 2.10 45.86
C ASP A 174 14.49 2.65 44.93
N GLU A 175 14.11 3.90 45.12
CA GLU A 175 13.35 4.68 44.16
C GLU A 175 14.12 5.97 43.92
N ILE A 176 14.51 6.23 42.66
CA ILE A 176 15.02 7.55 42.28
C ILE A 176 13.86 8.51 42.48
N ASP A 177 13.84 9.24 43.60
CA ASP A 177 12.98 10.39 43.75
C ASP A 177 13.70 11.57 43.09
N PRO A 178 13.26 12.00 41.90
CA PRO A 178 13.95 13.04 41.16
C PRO A 178 13.93 14.40 41.87
N ASN A 179 13.02 14.57 42.83
CA ASN A 179 12.79 15.83 43.51
C ASN A 179 13.50 15.92 44.87
N SER A 180 13.59 14.83 45.64
CA SER A 180 14.23 14.87 46.98
C SER A 180 15.75 14.60 46.98
N ASP A 181 16.29 13.91 45.97
CA ASP A 181 17.72 13.53 45.92
C ASP A 181 18.59 14.47 45.07
N ALA A 182 18.33 15.78 45.08
CA ALA A 182 19.00 16.73 44.16
C ALA A 182 20.53 16.79 44.32
N TRP A 183 21.04 16.66 45.55
CA TRP A 183 22.48 16.71 45.84
C TRP A 183 23.25 15.50 45.28
N ILE A 184 22.76 14.27 45.53
CA ILE A 184 23.36 13.03 44.99
C ILE A 184 23.39 13.06 43.46
N LYS A 185 22.33 13.60 42.84
CA LYS A 185 22.27 13.79 41.38
C LYS A 185 23.34 14.75 40.89
N ASN A 186 23.44 15.91 41.52
CA ASN A 186 24.35 16.97 41.10
C ASN A 186 25.82 16.59 41.31
N GLU A 187 26.13 15.94 42.43
CA GLU A 187 27.51 15.68 42.83
C GLU A 187 28.07 14.35 42.32
N PHE A 188 27.29 13.25 42.32
CA PHE A 188 27.82 11.93 41.96
C PHE A 188 27.35 11.45 40.59
N ILE A 189 26.03 11.47 40.33
CA ILE A 189 25.48 10.90 39.10
C ILE A 189 25.87 11.73 37.88
N ARG A 190 25.81 13.06 37.96
CA ARG A 190 26.21 13.92 36.83
C ARG A 190 27.69 13.81 36.49
N LYS A 191 28.54 13.71 37.52
CA LYS A 191 30.00 13.71 37.41
C LYS A 191 30.61 12.31 37.16
N SER A 192 29.83 11.25 37.26
CA SER A 192 30.24 9.89 36.87
C SER A 192 29.96 9.65 35.40
N ASP A 193 30.78 8.82 34.73
CA ASP A 193 30.60 8.47 33.33
C ASP A 193 29.66 7.27 33.17
N ILE A 194 29.79 6.31 34.08
CA ILE A 194 29.10 5.02 34.06
C ILE A 194 28.44 4.78 35.42
N LEU A 195 27.25 4.16 35.40
CA LEU A 195 26.55 3.74 36.61
C LEU A 195 26.59 2.21 36.76
N GLY A 196 26.61 1.72 37.99
CA GLY A 196 26.57 0.28 38.29
C GLY A 196 25.16 -0.17 38.64
N SER A 197 24.47 -0.85 37.71
CA SER A 197 23.16 -1.44 37.99
C SER A 197 22.83 -2.59 37.07
N SER A 198 22.25 -3.65 37.63
CA SER A 198 21.61 -4.74 36.87
C SER A 198 20.08 -4.67 36.85
N ASN A 199 19.50 -3.65 37.49
CA ASN A 199 18.05 -3.50 37.63
C ASN A 199 17.46 -2.78 36.40
N LYS A 200 16.58 -3.47 35.66
CA LYS A 200 15.95 -2.92 34.45
C LYS A 200 15.28 -1.56 34.65
N LYS A 201 14.59 -1.32 35.77
CA LYS A 201 13.92 -0.04 36.05
C LYS A 201 14.92 1.11 36.20
N GLN A 202 16.07 0.84 36.79
CA GLN A 202 17.13 1.84 36.97
C GLN A 202 17.85 2.09 35.65
N ILE A 203 18.18 1.03 34.90
CA ILE A 203 18.74 1.14 33.54
C ILE A 203 17.83 2.01 32.67
N ASP A 204 16.53 1.70 32.64
CA ASP A 204 15.54 2.48 31.88
C ASP A 204 15.49 3.94 32.34
N PHE A 205 15.51 4.21 33.64
CA PHE A 205 15.54 5.58 34.15
C PHE A 205 16.78 6.35 33.67
N PHE A 206 17.97 5.76 33.72
CA PHE A 206 19.22 6.43 33.33
C PHE A 206 19.37 6.59 31.81
N LEU A 207 18.65 5.78 31.03
CA LEU A 207 18.48 5.93 29.58
C LEU A 207 17.35 6.90 29.18
N TRP A 208 16.60 7.41 30.16
CA TRP A 208 15.43 8.30 30.00
C TRP A 208 14.18 7.60 29.45
N ASN A 209 14.12 6.28 29.57
CA ASN A 209 12.96 5.47 29.23
C ASN A 209 11.93 5.55 30.36
N SER A 210 11.01 6.51 30.22
CA SER A 210 9.99 6.80 31.21
C SER A 210 8.88 5.74 31.20
N GLN A 211 8.45 5.31 32.39
CA GLN A 211 7.24 4.48 32.50
C GLN A 211 6.02 5.26 32.00
N LEU A 212 5.13 4.58 31.27
CA LEU A 212 3.87 5.16 30.82
C LEU A 212 2.84 5.17 31.96
N LYS A 213 2.04 6.24 32.01
CA LYS A 213 0.84 6.34 32.83
C LYS A 213 -0.32 5.56 32.19
N PRO A 214 -1.43 5.32 32.90
CA PRO A 214 -2.61 4.65 32.34
C PRO A 214 -3.21 5.35 31.10
N ASP A 215 -2.98 6.65 30.95
CA ASP A 215 -3.39 7.45 29.79
C ASP A 215 -2.43 7.37 28.59
N GLY A 216 -1.40 6.53 28.67
CA GLY A 216 -0.37 6.37 27.63
C GLY A 216 0.71 7.46 27.63
N THR A 217 0.64 8.47 28.50
CA THR A 217 1.66 9.53 28.55
C THR A 217 2.86 9.15 29.43
N PRO A 218 4.08 9.61 29.11
CA PRO A 218 5.25 9.32 29.96
C PRO A 218 5.13 9.98 31.34
N LYS A 219 5.55 9.27 32.39
CA LYS A 219 5.60 9.78 33.78
C LYS A 219 6.47 11.03 33.90
N PHE A 220 7.57 11.07 33.16
CA PHE A 220 8.55 12.16 33.07
C PHE A 220 8.93 12.42 31.63
N THR A 221 9.02 13.69 31.24
CA THR A 221 9.44 14.13 29.90
C THR A 221 10.97 14.09 29.75
N ALA A 222 11.46 14.02 28.50
CA ALA A 222 12.89 14.10 28.21
C ALA A 222 13.54 15.37 28.79
N GLN A 223 12.86 16.52 28.71
CA GLN A 223 13.32 17.77 29.33
C GLN A 223 13.55 17.65 30.85
N LYS A 224 12.71 16.90 31.56
CA LYS A 224 12.92 16.66 33.01
C LYS A 224 14.16 15.81 33.25
N PHE A 225 14.34 14.75 32.47
CA PHE A 225 15.54 13.93 32.57
C PHE A 225 16.81 14.72 32.24
N GLU A 226 16.79 15.56 31.21
CA GLU A 226 17.90 16.44 30.86
C GLU A 226 18.21 17.43 32.01
N GLN A 227 17.18 18.02 32.63
CA GLN A 227 17.35 18.86 33.80
C GLN A 227 17.99 18.11 34.97
N TRP A 228 17.68 16.83 35.17
CA TRP A 228 18.19 16.02 36.29
C TRP A 228 19.57 15.42 36.04
N LEU A 229 19.79 14.81 34.89
CA LEU A 229 20.95 13.96 34.58
C LEU A 229 21.94 14.60 33.60
N LYS A 230 21.52 15.63 32.85
CA LYS A 230 22.25 16.31 31.75
C LYS A 230 22.54 15.44 30.53
N GLN A 231 22.77 14.15 30.71
CA GLN A 231 22.97 13.18 29.65
C GLN A 231 22.41 11.81 30.08
N ARG A 232 22.14 10.95 29.10
CA ARG A 232 21.88 9.52 29.36
C ARG A 232 23.15 8.88 29.95
N LYS A 233 22.99 7.92 30.85
CA LYS A 233 24.12 7.25 31.50
C LYS A 233 24.08 5.74 31.24
N PRO A 234 25.17 5.14 30.74
CA PRO A 234 25.28 3.69 30.60
C PRO A 234 25.28 3.02 31.96
N CYS A 235 24.69 1.83 32.03
CA CYS A 235 24.66 1.02 33.24
C CYS A 235 25.38 -0.30 33.01
N ILE A 236 26.48 -0.54 33.71
CA ILE A 236 27.23 -1.80 33.67
C ILE A 236 27.11 -2.54 35.00
N LYS A 237 27.55 -3.80 35.04
CA LYS A 237 27.68 -4.57 36.27
C LYS A 237 28.87 -5.53 36.14
N GLY A 238 29.62 -5.75 37.21
CA GLY A 238 30.69 -6.76 37.25
C GLY A 238 30.37 -7.88 38.23
N SER A 239 31.25 -8.87 38.28
CA SER A 239 31.09 -10.03 39.16
C SER A 239 31.32 -9.71 40.63
N ASP A 240 32.02 -8.64 40.98
CA ASP A 240 32.45 -8.36 42.36
C ASP A 240 33.18 -9.57 42.99
N SER A 241 34.05 -10.19 42.19
CA SER A 241 34.66 -11.48 42.48
C SER A 241 35.75 -11.37 43.55
N HIS A 242 35.39 -11.71 44.78
CA HIS A 242 36.30 -11.78 45.94
C HIS A 242 36.81 -13.19 46.27
N LYS A 243 36.46 -14.21 45.47
CA LYS A 243 36.80 -15.62 45.74
C LYS A 243 37.50 -16.22 44.53
N HIS A 244 38.58 -16.97 44.74
CA HIS A 244 39.32 -17.64 43.65
C HIS A 244 38.47 -18.66 42.85
N ASN A 245 37.41 -19.21 43.44
CA ASN A 245 36.53 -20.18 42.80
C ASN A 245 35.27 -19.55 42.20
N TYR A 246 35.17 -18.22 42.14
CA TYR A 246 34.05 -17.54 41.52
C TYR A 246 34.19 -17.57 39.98
N PRO A 247 33.13 -17.87 39.22
CA PRO A 247 33.19 -17.85 37.75
C PRO A 247 33.19 -16.42 37.20
N VAL A 248 34.38 -15.85 36.98
CA VAL A 248 34.56 -14.51 36.41
C VAL A 248 33.82 -14.38 35.08
N GLY A 249 33.09 -13.28 34.89
CA GLY A 249 32.15 -13.07 33.80
C GLY A 249 30.68 -13.17 34.23
N LYS A 250 30.36 -14.02 35.23
CA LYS A 250 28.98 -14.17 35.74
C LYS A 250 28.66 -13.12 36.81
N LEU A 251 27.48 -12.50 36.70
CA LEU A 251 26.97 -11.58 37.70
C LEU A 251 26.43 -12.34 38.94
N GLN A 252 26.30 -11.61 40.05
CA GLN A 252 25.80 -12.14 41.31
C GLN A 252 24.29 -11.89 41.52
N ASP A 253 23.62 -12.80 42.24
CA ASP A 253 22.32 -12.53 42.86
C ASP A 253 22.44 -11.77 44.20
N LYS A 254 21.32 -11.63 44.92
CA LYS A 254 21.28 -10.92 46.22
C LYS A 254 22.03 -11.66 47.34
N ASP A 255 22.26 -12.95 47.17
CA ASP A 255 22.94 -13.82 48.13
C ASP A 255 24.42 -14.04 47.72
N SER A 256 24.92 -13.22 46.80
CA SER A 256 26.29 -13.28 46.24
C SER A 256 26.63 -14.61 45.54
N ASN A 257 25.63 -15.28 44.97
CA ASN A 257 25.83 -16.49 44.16
C ASN A 257 25.87 -16.14 42.66
N PRO A 258 26.68 -16.84 41.85
CA PRO A 258 26.74 -16.62 40.41
C PRO A 258 25.42 -17.02 39.75
N VAL A 259 24.95 -16.19 38.82
CA VAL A 259 23.77 -16.46 37.97
C VAL A 259 24.13 -16.41 36.49
N GLU A 260 23.29 -16.99 35.63
CA GLU A 260 23.41 -16.91 34.16
C GLU A 260 23.00 -15.50 33.65
N LYS A 261 23.69 -14.48 34.14
CA LYS A 261 23.61 -13.10 33.68
C LYS A 261 25.02 -12.56 33.53
N PHE A 262 25.22 -11.81 32.46
CA PHE A 262 26.51 -11.24 32.09
C PHE A 262 26.33 -9.76 31.76
N CYS A 263 27.43 -9.01 31.82
CA CYS A 263 27.49 -7.67 31.27
C CYS A 263 28.07 -7.73 29.86
N TRP A 264 27.22 -7.47 28.87
CA TRP A 264 27.59 -7.45 27.46
C TRP A 264 27.83 -6.01 27.02
N ILE A 265 28.96 -5.76 26.37
CA ILE A 265 29.29 -4.47 25.77
C ILE A 265 29.60 -4.66 24.29
N LYS A 266 28.95 -3.86 23.43
CA LYS A 266 29.19 -3.81 21.98
C LYS A 266 30.27 -2.79 21.66
N ALA A 267 31.51 -3.26 21.64
CA ALA A 267 32.68 -2.45 21.33
C ALA A 267 33.90 -3.33 21.06
N ASP A 268 34.95 -2.71 20.49
CA ASP A 268 36.28 -3.31 20.50
C ASP A 268 36.81 -3.42 21.95
N PRO A 269 37.48 -4.54 22.33
CA PRO A 269 38.18 -4.73 23.60
C PRO A 269 39.35 -3.73 23.82
N THR A 270 39.01 -2.48 24.03
CA THR A 270 39.92 -1.33 24.17
C THR A 270 39.28 -0.29 25.09
N PHE A 271 40.10 0.64 25.61
CA PHE A 271 39.58 1.76 26.40
C PHE A 271 38.71 2.73 25.56
N GLU A 272 39.06 2.98 24.30
CA GLU A 272 38.24 3.82 23.41
C GLU A 272 36.91 3.15 23.05
N GLY A 273 36.90 1.81 22.92
CA GLY A 273 35.66 1.04 22.80
C GLY A 273 34.77 1.16 24.03
N LEU A 274 35.35 1.08 25.23
CA LEU A 274 34.60 1.31 26.47
C LEU A 274 34.01 2.72 26.53
N LYS A 275 34.70 3.76 26.04
CA LYS A 275 34.14 5.11 25.99
C LYS A 275 32.88 5.23 25.14
N GLN A 276 32.72 4.39 24.12
CA GLN A 276 31.55 4.47 23.23
C GLN A 276 30.22 4.27 23.94
N ILE A 277 30.20 3.49 25.03
CA ILE A 277 28.97 3.29 25.80
C ILE A 277 28.47 4.59 26.44
N ILE A 278 29.31 5.62 26.57
CA ILE A 278 28.90 6.92 27.10
C ILE A 278 28.19 7.74 26.01
N TYR A 279 28.60 7.57 24.76
CA TYR A 279 28.02 8.27 23.62
C TYR A 279 26.71 7.61 23.17
N GLU A 280 26.65 6.27 23.14
CA GLU A 280 25.50 5.48 22.70
C GLU A 280 25.10 4.41 23.75
N PRO A 281 24.64 4.83 24.95
CA PRO A 281 24.45 3.94 26.10
C PRO A 281 23.34 2.91 25.93
N GLU A 282 22.31 3.21 25.14
CA GLU A 282 21.16 2.32 24.94
C GLU A 282 21.49 1.12 24.03
N GLU A 283 22.30 1.35 23.00
CA GLU A 283 22.58 0.37 21.95
C GLU A 283 23.82 -0.48 22.23
N ARG A 284 24.68 -0.05 23.17
CA ARG A 284 26.00 -0.67 23.39
C ARG A 284 26.16 -1.43 24.70
N VAL A 285 25.17 -1.43 25.59
CA VAL A 285 25.23 -2.18 26.85
C VAL A 285 23.98 -3.04 27.05
N PHE A 286 24.18 -4.30 27.39
CA PHE A 286 23.11 -5.24 27.70
C PHE A 286 23.45 -6.06 28.94
N ILE A 287 22.55 -6.08 29.93
CA ILE A 287 22.69 -6.90 31.14
C ILE A 287 21.67 -8.04 31.10
N GLY A 288 22.17 -9.27 31.01
CA GLY A 288 21.33 -10.46 30.90
C GLY A 288 22.11 -11.68 30.43
N GLU A 289 21.39 -12.76 30.11
CA GLU A 289 22.01 -14.00 29.61
C GLU A 289 22.67 -13.77 28.25
N LYS A 290 21.92 -13.20 27.29
CA LYS A 290 22.37 -12.98 25.91
C LYS A 290 21.67 -11.81 25.22
N PRO A 291 22.39 -10.94 24.48
CA PRO A 291 21.79 -9.90 23.65
C PRO A 291 20.81 -10.48 22.62
N PRO A 292 19.60 -9.90 22.45
CA PRO A 292 18.57 -10.46 21.56
C PRO A 292 19.00 -10.64 20.11
N ILE A 293 19.85 -9.74 19.59
CA ILE A 293 20.35 -9.81 18.22
C ILE A 293 21.21 -11.05 17.97
N LEU A 294 22.01 -11.48 18.95
CA LEU A 294 22.83 -12.69 18.80
C LEU A 294 21.97 -13.95 18.65
N SER A 295 20.88 -14.05 19.41
CA SER A 295 19.92 -15.15 19.28
C SER A 295 19.22 -15.16 17.93
N LYS A 296 18.94 -13.99 17.35
CA LYS A 296 18.35 -13.89 16.01
C LYS A 296 19.31 -14.37 14.93
N VAL A 297 20.56 -13.87 14.96
CA VAL A 297 21.59 -14.30 14.01
C VAL A 297 21.78 -15.81 14.05
N GLU A 298 21.81 -16.41 15.24
CA GLU A 298 21.94 -17.86 15.39
C GLU A 298 20.78 -18.66 14.78
N ASN A 299 19.56 -18.14 14.86
CA ASN A 299 18.38 -18.81 14.30
C ASN A 299 18.23 -18.58 12.79
N ASN A 300 18.81 -17.50 12.25
CA ASN A 300 18.63 -17.06 10.86
C ASN A 300 19.97 -16.92 10.11
N LYS A 301 20.94 -17.81 10.37
CA LYS A 301 22.32 -17.72 9.85
C LYS A 301 22.44 -17.61 8.32
N THR A 302 21.43 -18.05 7.57
CA THR A 302 21.37 -17.94 6.10
C THR A 302 21.06 -16.53 5.60
N ASN A 303 20.65 -15.61 6.49
CA ASN A 303 20.24 -14.25 6.15
C ASN A 303 21.29 -13.20 6.56
N TYR A 304 22.48 -13.63 6.99
CA TYR A 304 23.56 -12.74 7.40
C TYR A 304 24.82 -13.05 6.60
N ILE A 305 25.31 -12.06 5.85
CA ILE A 305 26.54 -12.13 5.08
C ILE A 305 27.71 -12.11 6.06
N LYS A 306 28.55 -13.15 6.02
CA LYS A 306 29.78 -13.25 6.80
C LYS A 306 30.96 -12.64 6.05
N PHE A 307 31.09 -12.96 4.76
CA PHE A 307 32.13 -12.44 3.87
C PHE A 307 31.62 -12.20 2.45
N LEU A 308 32.17 -11.16 1.80
CA LEU A 308 32.20 -11.04 0.35
C LEU A 308 33.60 -11.39 -0.15
N LYS A 309 33.69 -12.37 -1.05
CA LYS A 309 34.94 -12.71 -1.75
C LYS A 309 34.87 -12.24 -3.19
N ILE A 310 35.92 -11.58 -3.66
CA ILE A 310 36.07 -11.12 -5.04
C ILE A 310 37.48 -11.50 -5.50
N ASP A 311 37.58 -12.17 -6.65
CA ASP A 311 38.87 -12.57 -7.20
C ASP A 311 38.92 -12.46 -8.73
N GLN A 312 40.11 -12.67 -9.29
CA GLN A 312 40.35 -12.69 -10.72
C GLN A 312 40.00 -14.06 -11.31
N ALA A 313 39.13 -14.10 -12.31
CA ALA A 313 38.69 -15.33 -12.98
C ALA A 313 39.82 -16.12 -13.66
N SER A 314 40.97 -15.47 -13.93
CA SER A 314 42.15 -16.14 -14.48
C SER A 314 43.46 -15.59 -13.91
N ALA A 315 44.39 -16.48 -13.56
CA ALA A 315 45.66 -16.15 -12.88
C ALA A 315 46.67 -15.33 -13.73
N ASN A 316 46.42 -15.15 -15.03
CA ASN A 316 47.36 -14.56 -16.00
C ASN A 316 46.88 -13.21 -16.58
N HIS A 317 46.15 -12.40 -15.81
CA HIS A 317 45.85 -11.03 -16.25
C HIS A 317 47.05 -10.10 -16.09
N SER A 318 47.82 -9.95 -17.17
CA SER A 318 48.90 -8.96 -17.27
C SER A 318 48.32 -7.56 -17.52
N GLY A 319 48.05 -6.79 -16.46
CA GLY A 319 47.65 -5.39 -16.60
C GLY A 319 47.30 -4.69 -15.29
N ASP A 320 46.13 -5.01 -14.73
CA ASP A 320 45.51 -4.34 -13.57
C ASP A 320 45.39 -5.26 -12.35
N ILE A 321 45.51 -4.71 -11.14
CA ILE A 321 45.40 -5.42 -9.85
C ILE A 321 44.02 -5.14 -9.22
N TRP A 322 42.99 -4.95 -10.06
CA TRP A 322 41.62 -4.89 -9.57
C TRP A 322 41.24 -6.20 -8.92
N PHE A 323 40.54 -6.09 -7.77
CA PHE A 323 39.85 -7.18 -7.09
C PHE A 323 40.63 -8.51 -7.05
N LYS A 324 41.90 -8.47 -6.64
CA LYS A 324 42.73 -9.66 -6.49
C LYS A 324 42.70 -10.13 -5.04
N ASP A 325 42.23 -11.35 -4.80
CA ASP A 325 42.16 -11.99 -3.46
C ASP A 325 41.52 -11.06 -2.39
N ILE A 326 40.38 -10.48 -2.72
CA ILE A 326 39.65 -9.58 -1.81
C ILE A 326 38.67 -10.40 -1.00
N SER A 327 38.78 -10.33 0.33
CA SER A 327 37.87 -10.98 1.26
C SER A 327 37.42 -9.98 2.33
N ILE A 328 36.24 -9.38 2.15
CA ILE A 328 35.70 -8.35 3.03
C ILE A 328 34.80 -9.02 4.09
N PRO A 329 35.14 -8.93 5.40
CA PRO A 329 34.25 -9.38 6.46
C PRO A 329 33.09 -8.41 6.68
N PHE A 330 31.92 -8.93 7.06
CA PHE A 330 30.74 -8.12 7.39
C PHE A 330 30.29 -8.34 8.84
N ASN A 331 29.86 -7.26 9.49
CA ASN A 331 29.15 -7.29 10.77
C ASN A 331 27.68 -7.68 10.57
N ASN A 332 26.98 -8.14 11.61
CA ASN A 332 25.60 -8.60 11.51
C ASN A 332 24.55 -7.47 11.58
N GLU A 333 24.94 -6.27 12.01
CA GLU A 333 24.05 -5.12 12.18
C GLU A 333 24.25 -4.09 11.05
N LEU A 334 24.68 -2.84 11.35
CA LEU A 334 24.88 -1.79 10.36
C LEU A 334 26.35 -1.70 9.90
N ILE A 335 26.55 -1.86 8.60
CA ILE A 335 27.83 -1.67 7.91
C ILE A 335 27.75 -0.41 7.04
N ALA A 336 28.66 0.53 7.21
CA ALA A 336 28.78 1.70 6.35
C ALA A 336 30.05 1.62 5.48
N ILE A 337 29.87 1.63 4.15
CA ILE A 337 30.95 1.65 3.16
C ILE A 337 31.22 3.10 2.75
N ILE A 338 32.43 3.57 3.02
CA ILE A 338 32.85 4.96 2.78
C ILE A 338 34.10 5.02 1.90
N GLY A 339 34.35 6.18 1.31
CA GLY A 339 35.49 6.40 0.41
C GLY A 339 35.27 7.59 -0.53
N ASN A 340 36.35 8.04 -1.16
CA ASN A 340 36.30 9.17 -2.08
C ASN A 340 35.46 8.89 -3.35
N LYS A 341 35.13 9.93 -4.11
CA LYS A 341 34.44 9.76 -5.40
C LYS A 341 35.28 8.88 -6.34
N GLY A 342 34.67 7.82 -6.87
CA GLY A 342 35.35 6.86 -7.75
C GLY A 342 36.28 5.87 -7.04
N SER A 343 36.16 5.67 -5.73
CA SER A 343 36.96 4.69 -4.96
C SER A 343 36.40 3.26 -4.97
N GLY A 344 35.33 2.99 -5.70
CA GLY A 344 34.74 1.65 -5.83
C GLY A 344 33.62 1.31 -4.84
N LYS A 345 33.12 2.26 -4.03
CA LYS A 345 32.04 2.02 -3.04
C LYS A 345 30.80 1.34 -3.64
N SER A 346 30.21 1.97 -4.64
CA SER A 346 29.03 1.43 -5.33
C SER A 346 29.33 0.15 -6.11
N GLY A 347 30.60 -0.09 -6.45
CA GLY A 347 31.03 -1.37 -7.00
C GLY A 347 30.86 -2.52 -6.02
N ILE A 348 31.13 -2.30 -4.73
CA ILE A 348 30.87 -3.33 -3.70
C ILE A 348 29.37 -3.56 -3.53
N ALA A 349 28.54 -2.51 -3.54
CA ALA A 349 27.08 -2.64 -3.43
C ALA A 349 26.48 -3.39 -4.64
N ASP A 350 26.86 -3.02 -5.86
CA ASP A 350 26.43 -3.72 -7.07
C ASP A 350 26.87 -5.19 -7.09
N ILE A 351 28.08 -5.49 -6.64
CA ILE A 351 28.58 -6.87 -6.56
C ILE A 351 27.75 -7.67 -5.55
N LEU A 352 27.45 -7.11 -4.38
CA LEU A 352 26.57 -7.74 -3.38
C LEU A 352 25.17 -8.01 -3.95
N GLY A 353 24.58 -7.05 -4.67
CA GLY A 353 23.29 -7.22 -5.32
C GLY A 353 23.32 -8.31 -6.40
N LEU A 354 24.38 -8.36 -7.22
CA LEU A 354 24.54 -9.38 -8.25
C LEU A 354 24.65 -10.79 -7.67
N VAL A 355 25.54 -11.00 -6.70
CA VAL A 355 25.78 -12.35 -6.13
C VAL A 355 24.69 -12.77 -5.15
N GLY A 356 23.90 -11.81 -4.66
CA GLY A 356 22.73 -12.03 -3.81
C GLY A 356 21.42 -12.22 -4.58
N ASP A 357 21.47 -12.37 -5.91
CA ASP A 357 20.32 -12.57 -6.79
C ASP A 357 19.21 -11.50 -6.58
N THR A 358 19.59 -10.23 -6.49
CA THR A 358 18.59 -9.15 -6.34
C THR A 358 17.61 -9.09 -7.50
N HIS A 359 16.37 -8.71 -7.20
CA HIS A 359 15.30 -8.55 -8.19
C HIS A 359 15.26 -7.15 -8.82
N THR A 360 16.07 -6.21 -8.33
CA THR A 360 16.20 -4.89 -8.94
C THR A 360 16.94 -4.97 -10.29
N ASP A 361 16.38 -4.38 -11.35
CA ASP A 361 16.94 -4.45 -12.69
C ASP A 361 18.39 -3.93 -12.73
N LYS A 362 19.27 -4.73 -13.34
CA LYS A 362 20.69 -4.45 -13.54
C LYS A 362 20.96 -3.14 -14.28
N GLN A 363 20.01 -2.61 -15.06
CA GLN A 363 20.14 -1.30 -15.69
C GLN A 363 20.29 -0.15 -14.69
N HIS A 364 19.77 -0.32 -13.46
CA HIS A 364 19.89 0.71 -12.42
C HIS A 364 21.22 0.64 -11.65
N PHE A 365 22.04 -0.38 -11.89
CA PHE A 365 23.32 -0.53 -11.20
C PHE A 365 24.26 0.62 -11.58
N SER A 366 24.98 1.16 -10.59
CA SER A 366 25.74 2.39 -10.77
C SER A 366 27.18 2.12 -11.23
N PHE A 367 27.71 0.91 -11.05
CA PHE A 367 29.06 0.47 -11.42
C PHE A 367 29.06 -0.67 -12.46
N LEU A 368 28.33 -1.77 -12.22
CA LEU A 368 28.15 -2.90 -13.16
C LEU A 368 27.15 -2.56 -14.29
N HIS A 369 27.32 -1.37 -14.86
CA HIS A 369 26.50 -0.82 -15.93
C HIS A 369 27.15 -1.03 -17.30
N ARG A 370 26.34 -1.12 -18.36
CA ARG A 370 26.79 -1.32 -19.76
C ARG A 370 27.81 -0.27 -20.23
N ASP A 371 27.62 0.98 -19.81
CA ASP A 371 28.50 2.10 -20.16
C ASP A 371 29.74 2.25 -19.25
N LYS A 372 29.81 1.47 -18.17
CA LYS A 372 30.87 1.55 -17.14
C LYS A 372 31.68 0.26 -17.08
N PHE A 373 31.59 -0.52 -16.00
CA PHE A 373 32.49 -1.65 -15.76
C PHE A 373 32.24 -2.86 -16.68
N LEU A 374 31.02 -2.98 -17.23
CA LEU A 374 30.72 -4.00 -18.27
C LEU A 374 31.29 -3.62 -19.64
N LYS A 375 31.64 -2.34 -19.85
CA LYS A 375 32.18 -1.85 -21.12
C LYS A 375 33.50 -2.55 -21.44
N GLY A 376 33.62 -3.06 -22.66
CA GLY A 376 34.85 -3.70 -23.12
C GLY A 376 35.17 -5.05 -22.45
N LYS A 377 34.16 -5.72 -21.85
CA LYS A 377 34.29 -7.05 -21.21
C LYS A 377 35.29 -7.08 -20.04
N LEU A 378 35.49 -5.96 -19.35
CA LEU A 378 36.36 -5.90 -18.16
C LEU A 378 35.82 -6.75 -17.01
N ALA A 379 34.50 -6.72 -16.79
CA ALA A 379 33.84 -7.52 -15.76
C ALA A 379 33.99 -9.04 -15.94
N ASN A 380 34.22 -9.54 -17.16
CA ASN A 380 34.44 -10.97 -17.43
C ASN A 380 35.71 -11.53 -16.80
N LYS A 381 36.57 -10.65 -16.25
CA LYS A 381 37.85 -11.00 -15.65
C LYS A 381 37.78 -11.25 -14.15
N PHE A 382 36.61 -11.02 -13.54
CA PHE A 382 36.45 -11.06 -12.09
C PHE A 382 35.24 -11.92 -11.73
N THR A 383 35.37 -12.65 -10.63
CA THR A 383 34.26 -13.38 -10.02
C THR A 383 34.06 -12.93 -8.58
N ALA A 384 32.87 -13.18 -8.06
CA ALA A 384 32.56 -12.91 -6.67
C ALA A 384 31.60 -13.96 -6.11
N LYS A 385 31.63 -14.12 -4.79
CA LYS A 385 30.70 -14.94 -4.02
C LYS A 385 30.49 -14.42 -2.61
N ILE A 386 29.36 -14.76 -2.02
CA ILE A 386 29.03 -14.52 -0.61
C ILE A 386 29.26 -15.79 0.20
N ILE A 387 29.78 -15.63 1.41
CA ILE A 387 29.76 -16.64 2.47
C ILE A 387 28.80 -16.16 3.55
N TRP A 388 27.84 -17.00 3.93
CA TRP A 388 26.84 -16.72 4.96
C TRP A 388 27.35 -17.10 6.37
N GLU A 389 26.72 -16.59 7.43
CA GLU A 389 27.03 -17.01 8.82
C GLU A 389 26.70 -18.49 9.08
N SER A 390 25.94 -19.14 8.18
CA SER A 390 25.72 -20.59 8.18
C SER A 390 26.90 -21.39 7.64
N ASP A 391 27.96 -20.70 7.20
CA ASP A 391 29.10 -21.22 6.42
C ASP A 391 28.71 -21.76 5.03
N GLY A 392 27.45 -21.55 4.60
CA GLY A 392 27.04 -21.77 3.22
C GLY A 392 27.68 -20.74 2.28
N GLU A 393 28.02 -21.16 1.07
CA GLU A 393 28.58 -20.30 0.04
C GLU A 393 27.61 -20.18 -1.15
N SER A 394 27.54 -19.00 -1.76
CA SER A 394 26.91 -18.83 -3.07
C SER A 394 27.80 -19.44 -4.17
N ASP A 395 27.22 -19.63 -5.36
CA ASP A 395 28.00 -19.91 -6.56
C ASP A 395 29.05 -18.80 -6.80
N ASP A 396 30.15 -19.16 -7.44
CA ASP A 396 31.16 -18.21 -7.91
C ASP A 396 30.66 -17.57 -9.21
N ILE A 397 30.27 -16.29 -9.14
CA ILE A 397 29.54 -15.58 -10.19
C ILE A 397 30.48 -14.60 -10.89
N LEU A 398 30.56 -14.67 -12.22
CA LEU A 398 31.24 -13.66 -13.03
C LEU A 398 30.56 -12.30 -12.87
N LEU A 399 31.32 -11.22 -12.69
CA LEU A 399 30.73 -9.87 -12.55
C LEU A 399 29.99 -9.39 -13.81
N SER A 400 30.20 -10.06 -14.94
CA SER A 400 29.48 -9.85 -16.20
C SER A 400 28.17 -10.63 -16.33
N ALA A 401 27.87 -11.56 -15.42
CA ALA A 401 26.69 -12.43 -15.49
C ALA A 401 25.38 -11.64 -15.39
N ASP A 402 24.32 -12.11 -16.06
CA ASP A 402 22.98 -11.55 -15.91
C ASP A 402 22.36 -11.98 -14.57
N LEU A 403 21.40 -11.19 -14.08
CA LEU A 403 20.67 -11.49 -12.85
C LEU A 403 19.80 -12.73 -13.03
N LYS A 404 19.78 -13.62 -12.04
CA LYS A 404 18.92 -14.80 -12.02
C LYS A 404 17.63 -14.50 -11.26
N THR A 405 16.72 -13.72 -11.85
CA THR A 405 15.46 -13.32 -11.21
C THR A 405 14.49 -14.48 -10.93
N GLU A 406 14.77 -15.68 -11.43
CA GLU A 406 14.03 -16.91 -11.10
C GLU A 406 14.41 -17.47 -9.72
N ASN A 407 15.57 -17.09 -9.19
CA ASN A 407 16.02 -17.49 -7.86
C ASN A 407 15.33 -16.64 -6.78
N PRO A 408 15.14 -17.19 -5.56
CA PRO A 408 14.75 -16.39 -4.40
C PRO A 408 15.76 -15.26 -4.16
N GLU A 409 15.26 -14.03 -3.95
CA GLU A 409 16.11 -12.90 -3.59
C GLU A 409 16.77 -13.18 -2.24
N SER A 410 18.11 -13.19 -2.20
CA SER A 410 18.87 -13.41 -0.97
C SER A 410 19.48 -12.13 -0.41
N VAL A 411 19.57 -11.07 -1.23
CA VAL A 411 19.98 -9.73 -0.83
C VAL A 411 19.08 -8.72 -1.51
N ARG A 412 18.39 -7.90 -0.73
CA ARG A 412 17.58 -6.79 -1.25
C ARG A 412 18.50 -5.61 -1.55
N PHE A 413 18.63 -5.23 -2.82
CA PHE A 413 19.51 -4.12 -3.24
C PHE A 413 18.72 -2.94 -3.77
N ILE A 414 19.00 -1.76 -3.23
CA ILE A 414 18.48 -0.46 -3.69
C ILE A 414 19.64 0.34 -4.30
N PRO A 415 19.83 0.29 -5.63
CA PRO A 415 20.84 1.10 -6.32
C PRO A 415 20.51 2.60 -6.28
N GLN A 416 21.54 3.44 -6.39
CA GLN A 416 21.40 4.89 -6.44
C GLN A 416 20.43 5.35 -7.55
N ASN A 417 20.65 4.90 -8.79
CA ASN A 417 19.85 5.36 -9.93
C ASN A 417 18.37 4.93 -9.80
N TYR A 418 18.13 3.76 -9.22
CA TYR A 418 16.77 3.27 -8.97
C TYR A 418 16.05 4.15 -7.94
N PHE A 419 16.75 4.52 -6.87
CA PHE A 419 16.21 5.42 -5.86
C PHE A 419 15.89 6.81 -6.42
N GLU A 420 16.77 7.35 -7.26
CA GLU A 420 16.55 8.64 -7.94
C GLU A 420 15.36 8.58 -8.91
N GLU A 421 15.23 7.51 -9.69
CA GLU A 421 14.12 7.31 -10.63
C GLU A 421 12.77 7.27 -9.90
N LEU A 422 12.67 6.47 -8.84
CA LEU A 422 11.44 6.35 -8.04
C LEU A 422 11.04 7.65 -7.34
N THR A 423 12.01 8.49 -6.98
CA THR A 423 11.77 9.74 -6.25
C THR A 423 11.53 10.94 -7.16
N ASN A 424 11.63 10.79 -8.49
CA ASN A 424 11.35 11.84 -9.46
C ASN A 424 9.86 12.01 -9.79
N GLU A 425 9.42 13.22 -10.12
CA GLU A 425 7.99 13.58 -10.31
C GLU A 425 7.29 12.82 -11.45
N LEU A 426 8.04 12.38 -12.46
CA LEU A 426 7.49 11.73 -13.66
C LEU A 426 7.02 10.28 -13.41
N GLU A 427 7.36 9.69 -12.27
CA GLU A 427 7.19 8.24 -12.02
C GLU A 427 6.42 7.91 -10.73
N ILE A 428 5.45 8.74 -10.36
CA ILE A 428 4.61 8.52 -9.16
C ILE A 428 3.92 7.15 -9.20
N SER A 429 3.58 6.62 -10.38
CA SER A 429 2.97 5.29 -10.53
C SER A 429 3.91 4.15 -10.15
N LYS A 430 5.19 4.21 -10.54
CA LYS A 430 6.18 3.19 -10.15
C LYS A 430 6.45 3.23 -8.66
N PHE A 431 6.60 4.43 -8.09
CA PHE A 431 6.74 4.62 -6.65
C PHE A 431 5.56 4.02 -5.87
N GLN A 432 4.33 4.27 -6.35
CA GLN A 432 3.13 3.72 -5.75
C GLN A 432 3.10 2.19 -5.81
N HIS A 433 3.44 1.58 -6.94
CA HIS A 433 3.49 0.13 -7.07
C HIS A 433 4.51 -0.52 -6.12
N VAL A 434 5.68 0.10 -5.94
CA VAL A 434 6.69 -0.38 -4.97
C VAL A 434 6.13 -0.35 -3.55
N LEU A 435 5.45 0.74 -3.17
CA LEU A 435 4.80 0.83 -1.86
C LEU A 435 3.68 -0.20 -1.69
N GLU A 436 2.86 -0.42 -2.71
CA GLU A 436 1.76 -1.41 -2.69
C GLU A 436 2.31 -2.84 -2.48
N ASN A 437 3.44 -3.18 -3.09
CA ASN A 437 4.12 -4.46 -2.87
C ASN A 437 4.63 -4.61 -1.42
N ILE A 438 5.27 -3.57 -0.87
CA ILE A 438 5.74 -3.58 0.53
C ILE A 438 4.54 -3.70 1.49
N ILE A 439 3.44 -3.00 1.20
CA ILE A 439 2.18 -3.09 1.97
C ILE A 439 1.57 -4.49 1.87
N PHE A 440 1.61 -5.13 0.70
CA PHE A 440 1.07 -6.47 0.49
C PHE A 440 1.72 -7.51 1.39
N GLU A 441 3.03 -7.40 1.63
CA GLU A 441 3.76 -8.27 2.57
C GLU A 441 3.17 -8.21 4.00
N TYR A 442 2.56 -7.08 4.38
CA TYR A 442 1.99 -6.87 5.71
C TYR A 442 0.59 -7.46 5.90
N ILE A 443 -0.12 -7.72 4.80
CA ILE A 443 -1.41 -8.41 4.85
C ILE A 443 -1.18 -9.83 5.40
N PRO A 444 -1.90 -10.28 6.45
CA PRO A 444 -1.78 -11.64 6.95
C PRO A 444 -1.99 -12.69 5.85
N ASP A 445 -1.24 -13.79 5.83
CA ASP A 445 -1.30 -14.75 4.71
C ASP A 445 -2.70 -15.35 4.49
N ARG A 446 -3.46 -15.54 5.58
CA ARG A 446 -4.88 -15.94 5.54
C ARG A 446 -5.77 -14.94 4.78
N GLU A 447 -5.38 -13.66 4.75
CA GLU A 447 -6.10 -12.56 4.08
C GLU A 447 -5.58 -12.29 2.67
N LYS A 448 -4.40 -12.82 2.31
CA LYS A 448 -3.82 -12.78 0.95
C LYS A 448 -4.49 -13.76 -0.03
N LEU A 449 -5.23 -14.74 0.47
CA LEU A 449 -6.03 -15.68 -0.35
C LEU A 449 -5.21 -16.35 -1.49
N ASN A 450 -3.95 -16.73 -1.18
CA ASN A 450 -3.00 -17.33 -2.12
C ASN A 450 -2.71 -16.51 -3.39
N LYS A 451 -2.85 -15.18 -3.31
CA LYS A 451 -2.45 -14.25 -4.39
C LYS A 451 -0.99 -13.82 -4.21
N SER A 452 -0.32 -13.54 -5.32
CA SER A 452 1.11 -13.17 -5.34
C SER A 452 1.36 -11.66 -5.27
N SER A 453 0.34 -10.85 -5.58
CA SER A 453 0.47 -9.39 -5.57
C SER A 453 -0.78 -8.70 -5.02
N PHE A 454 -0.59 -7.43 -4.68
CA PHE A 454 -1.68 -6.55 -4.27
C PHE A 454 -2.77 -6.45 -5.34
N GLU A 455 -2.36 -6.30 -6.61
CA GLU A 455 -3.26 -6.17 -7.77
C GLU A 455 -4.07 -7.45 -8.02
N GLU A 456 -3.48 -8.64 -7.85
CA GLU A 456 -4.19 -9.92 -7.97
C GLU A 456 -5.20 -10.11 -6.84
N LEU A 457 -4.84 -9.73 -5.61
CA LEU A 457 -5.74 -9.79 -4.45
C LEU A 457 -6.91 -8.82 -4.61
N GLU A 458 -6.64 -7.61 -5.07
CA GLU A 458 -7.65 -6.64 -5.44
C GLU A 458 -8.59 -7.21 -6.49
N SER A 459 -8.04 -7.67 -7.61
CA SER A 459 -8.83 -8.17 -8.74
C SER A 459 -9.73 -9.33 -8.33
N TYR A 460 -9.22 -10.24 -7.51
CA TYR A 460 -9.97 -11.38 -7.00
C TYR A 460 -11.12 -10.95 -6.07
N LYS A 461 -10.85 -10.10 -5.09
CA LYS A 461 -11.89 -9.66 -4.15
C LYS A 461 -12.90 -8.71 -4.77
N ALA A 462 -12.48 -7.91 -5.76
CA ALA A 462 -13.34 -7.01 -6.50
C ALA A 462 -14.10 -7.71 -7.64
N GLU A 463 -13.86 -8.99 -7.93
CA GLU A 463 -14.43 -9.67 -9.10
C GLU A 463 -15.98 -9.62 -9.11
N ASN A 464 -16.61 -10.00 -8.01
CA ASN A 464 -18.07 -9.99 -7.89
C ASN A 464 -18.64 -8.56 -7.93
N VAL A 465 -17.94 -7.61 -7.34
CA VAL A 465 -18.32 -6.19 -7.34
C VAL A 465 -18.21 -5.62 -8.76
N ASN A 466 -17.16 -5.96 -9.50
CA ASN A 466 -16.95 -5.57 -10.89
C ASN A 466 -18.00 -6.18 -11.82
N LYS A 467 -18.39 -7.44 -11.61
CA LYS A 467 -19.53 -8.07 -12.32
C LYS A 467 -20.82 -7.29 -12.05
N ALA A 468 -21.12 -6.98 -10.80
CA ALA A 468 -22.29 -6.19 -10.43
C ALA A 468 -22.27 -4.79 -11.05
N ILE A 469 -21.12 -4.10 -11.08
CA ILE A 469 -20.94 -2.82 -11.79
C ILE A 469 -21.27 -2.97 -13.28
N GLN A 470 -20.78 -4.03 -13.93
CA GLN A 470 -21.00 -4.26 -15.35
C GLN A 470 -22.48 -4.51 -15.68
N GLU A 471 -23.20 -5.25 -14.83
CA GLU A 471 -24.64 -5.44 -14.98
C GLU A 471 -25.42 -4.12 -14.91
N GLN A 472 -25.06 -3.23 -13.97
CA GLN A 472 -25.71 -1.92 -13.87
C GLN A 472 -25.40 -1.04 -15.08
N LYS A 473 -24.17 -1.08 -15.62
CA LYS A 473 -23.82 -0.40 -16.87
C LYS A 473 -24.68 -0.86 -18.04
N ASN A 474 -24.89 -2.17 -18.19
CA ASN A 474 -25.75 -2.71 -19.24
C ASN A 474 -27.20 -2.21 -19.11
N LYS A 475 -27.72 -2.08 -17.88
CA LYS A 475 -29.05 -1.47 -17.63
C LYS A 475 -29.08 0.02 -17.99
N ILE A 476 -28.04 0.77 -17.64
CA ILE A 476 -27.90 2.19 -18.00
C ILE A 476 -27.90 2.36 -19.52
N GLN A 477 -27.17 1.53 -20.26
CA GLN A 477 -27.14 1.56 -21.74
C GLN A 477 -28.54 1.37 -22.35
N ASN A 478 -29.35 0.47 -21.79
CA ASN A 478 -30.73 0.28 -22.26
C ASN A 478 -31.62 1.49 -21.93
N ILE A 479 -31.53 2.02 -20.71
CA ILE A 479 -32.26 3.22 -20.30
C ILE A 479 -31.83 4.44 -21.16
N ASN A 480 -30.55 4.56 -21.50
CA ASN A 480 -30.02 5.62 -22.37
C ASN A 480 -30.67 5.58 -23.75
N LYS A 481 -30.80 4.39 -24.36
CA LYS A 481 -31.49 4.22 -25.65
C LYS A 481 -32.95 4.68 -25.57
N GLU A 482 -33.68 4.26 -24.53
CA GLU A 482 -35.07 4.67 -24.31
C GLU A 482 -35.20 6.19 -24.12
N ILE A 483 -34.30 6.80 -23.33
CA ILE A 483 -34.27 8.26 -23.11
C ILE A 483 -34.03 8.99 -24.43
N ILE A 484 -33.05 8.55 -25.23
CA ILE A 484 -32.75 9.17 -26.53
C ILE A 484 -33.97 9.11 -27.46
N ASP A 485 -34.69 7.99 -27.50
CA ASP A 485 -35.89 7.87 -28.33
C ASP A 485 -37.05 8.74 -27.85
N LEU A 486 -37.21 8.91 -26.52
CA LEU A 486 -38.18 9.87 -25.95
C LEU A 486 -37.77 11.33 -26.19
N GLU A 487 -36.48 11.65 -26.11
CA GLU A 487 -35.94 12.99 -26.40
C GLU A 487 -36.18 13.39 -27.86
N LYS A 488 -36.02 12.47 -28.82
CA LYS A 488 -36.40 12.71 -30.23
C LYS A 488 -37.87 13.09 -30.39
N LYS A 489 -38.77 12.45 -29.63
CA LYS A 489 -40.22 12.74 -29.66
C LYS A 489 -40.57 14.10 -29.03
N LYS A 490 -39.69 14.65 -28.18
CA LYS A 490 -39.85 15.97 -27.55
C LYS A 490 -39.58 17.12 -28.52
N HIS A 491 -38.80 16.89 -29.59
CA HIS A 491 -38.42 17.91 -30.55
C HIS A 491 -39.66 18.58 -31.19
N PRO A 492 -39.71 19.93 -31.30
CA PRO A 492 -40.86 20.64 -31.86
C PRO A 492 -41.28 20.15 -33.26
N ASP A 493 -40.32 19.93 -34.15
CA ASP A 493 -40.55 19.40 -35.51
C ASP A 493 -41.27 18.05 -35.52
N PHE A 494 -41.05 17.20 -34.50
CA PHE A 494 -41.75 15.91 -34.43
C PHE A 494 -43.24 16.15 -34.19
N LEU A 495 -43.61 17.00 -33.22
CA LEU A 495 -45.00 17.37 -32.97
C LEU A 495 -45.63 18.09 -34.18
N GLU A 496 -44.87 18.92 -34.88
CA GLU A 496 -45.33 19.58 -36.10
C GLU A 496 -45.58 18.58 -37.24
N SER A 497 -44.72 17.57 -37.40
CA SER A 497 -44.91 16.49 -38.35
C SER A 497 -46.19 15.70 -38.07
N ILE A 498 -46.45 15.36 -36.80
CA ILE A 498 -47.68 14.68 -36.36
C ILE A 498 -48.91 15.55 -36.64
N LYS A 499 -48.86 16.85 -36.35
CA LYS A 499 -49.93 17.79 -36.71
C LYS A 499 -50.16 17.86 -38.23
N GLY A 500 -49.08 17.81 -39.02
CA GLY A 500 -49.13 17.74 -40.48
C GLY A 500 -49.82 16.47 -40.98
N PHE A 501 -49.50 15.31 -40.41
CA PHE A 501 -50.17 14.04 -40.72
C PHE A 501 -51.66 14.06 -40.36
N ILE A 502 -52.02 14.60 -39.19
CA ILE A 502 -53.42 14.81 -38.77
C ILE A 502 -54.15 15.68 -39.80
N SER A 503 -53.58 16.84 -40.16
CA SER A 503 -54.19 17.76 -41.14
C SER A 503 -54.38 17.09 -42.50
N LYS A 504 -53.39 16.35 -42.99
CA LYS A 504 -53.49 15.59 -44.24
C LYS A 504 -54.62 14.56 -44.19
N LYS A 505 -54.72 13.80 -43.09
CA LYS A 505 -55.80 12.80 -42.91
C LYS A 505 -57.18 13.45 -42.82
N GLN A 506 -57.30 14.59 -42.15
CA GLN A 506 -58.54 15.37 -42.11
C GLN A 506 -58.93 15.91 -43.49
N ILE A 507 -57.96 16.34 -44.31
CA ILE A 507 -58.20 16.75 -45.70
C ILE A 507 -58.66 15.55 -46.55
N GLU A 508 -58.00 14.39 -46.43
CA GLU A 508 -58.39 13.15 -47.12
C GLU A 508 -59.84 12.77 -46.76
N ILE A 509 -60.19 12.78 -45.47
CA ILE A 509 -61.57 12.53 -45.00
C ILE A 509 -62.54 13.59 -45.53
N GLY A 510 -62.16 14.88 -45.50
CA GLY A 510 -62.97 15.98 -46.02
C GLY A 510 -63.23 15.87 -47.53
N GLN A 511 -62.27 15.39 -48.32
CA GLN A 511 -62.44 15.11 -49.74
C GLN A 511 -63.44 13.97 -49.96
N GLN A 512 -63.34 12.89 -49.17
CA GLN A 512 -64.30 11.79 -49.23
C GLN A 512 -65.71 12.24 -48.83
N ASN A 513 -65.85 13.06 -47.79
CA ASN A 513 -67.14 13.65 -47.41
C ASN A 513 -67.74 14.55 -48.51
N ARG A 514 -66.92 15.39 -49.17
CA ARG A 514 -67.38 16.18 -50.32
C ARG A 514 -67.79 15.31 -51.50
N LEU A 515 -67.06 14.23 -51.76
CA LEU A 515 -67.43 13.24 -52.77
C LEU A 515 -68.80 12.64 -52.42
N LEU A 516 -69.05 12.30 -51.15
CA LEU A 516 -70.33 11.79 -50.66
C LEU A 516 -71.47 12.81 -50.87
N GLU A 517 -71.23 14.09 -50.58
CA GLU A 517 -72.19 15.18 -50.76
C GLU A 517 -72.49 15.50 -52.24
N SER A 518 -71.50 15.31 -53.12
CA SER A 518 -71.62 15.57 -54.57
C SER A 518 -72.39 14.49 -55.34
N LEU A 519 -72.76 13.39 -54.67
CA LEU A 519 -73.51 12.32 -55.29
C LEU A 519 -74.93 12.77 -55.63
N PRO A 520 -75.44 12.44 -56.84
CA PRO A 520 -76.78 12.87 -57.27
C PRO A 520 -77.86 12.35 -56.31
N LYS A 521 -78.82 13.17 -55.93
CA LYS A 521 -79.98 12.73 -55.13
C LYS A 521 -80.99 12.02 -56.05
N ILE A 522 -80.74 10.73 -56.29
CA ILE A 522 -81.64 9.86 -57.07
C ILE A 522 -82.70 9.30 -56.10
N THR A 523 -83.97 9.59 -56.34
CA THR A 523 -85.10 9.02 -55.58
C THR A 523 -85.33 7.57 -55.96
N ASN A 524 -85.66 6.73 -54.97
CA ASN A 524 -85.96 5.31 -55.18
C ASN A 524 -87.15 5.15 -56.17
N PRO A 525 -87.01 4.49 -57.34
CA PRO A 525 -88.02 4.48 -58.41
C PRO A 525 -89.33 3.71 -58.11
N ASN A 526 -89.54 3.15 -56.92
CA ASN A 526 -90.73 2.35 -56.61
C ASN A 526 -92.01 3.19 -56.55
N ASN A 527 -92.77 3.19 -57.65
CA ASN A 527 -94.21 3.48 -57.65
C ASN A 527 -95.04 2.71 -58.71
N ASP A 528 -94.47 1.82 -59.54
CA ASP A 528 -95.24 1.00 -60.49
C ASP A 528 -94.94 -0.51 -60.35
N ASP A 529 -96.00 -1.29 -60.12
CA ASP A 529 -96.07 -2.70 -59.67
C ASP A 529 -95.55 -3.77 -60.67
N LYS A 530 -94.50 -3.51 -61.46
CA LYS A 530 -93.91 -4.55 -62.36
C LYS A 530 -92.40 -4.81 -62.24
N ASP A 531 -91.62 -3.99 -61.54
CA ASP A 531 -90.16 -4.17 -61.37
C ASP A 531 -89.69 -4.41 -59.91
N SER A 532 -90.62 -4.59 -58.96
CA SER A 532 -90.30 -4.73 -57.51
C SER A 532 -89.57 -6.04 -57.14
N GLU A 533 -89.73 -7.10 -57.93
CA GLU A 533 -89.15 -8.43 -57.63
C GLU A 533 -87.63 -8.45 -57.85
N GLN A 534 -87.14 -7.77 -58.91
CA GLN A 534 -85.71 -7.70 -59.25
C GLN A 534 -84.96 -6.79 -58.26
N GLN A 535 -85.53 -5.63 -57.89
CA GLN A 535 -84.96 -4.73 -56.88
C GLN A 535 -84.96 -5.34 -55.47
N SER A 536 -86.03 -6.04 -55.08
CA SER A 536 -86.09 -6.78 -53.81
C SER A 536 -84.98 -7.84 -53.73
N LYS A 537 -84.74 -8.55 -54.83
CA LYS A 537 -83.65 -9.54 -54.94
C LYS A 537 -82.26 -8.91 -54.82
N ILE A 538 -82.04 -7.76 -55.46
CA ILE A 538 -80.78 -7.00 -55.35
C ILE A 538 -80.60 -6.43 -53.94
N ALA A 539 -81.66 -5.94 -53.30
CA ALA A 539 -81.63 -5.46 -51.91
C ALA A 539 -81.29 -6.60 -50.95
N GLN A 540 -81.95 -7.76 -51.09
CA GLN A 540 -81.69 -8.96 -50.31
C GLN A 540 -80.26 -9.48 -50.49
N GLN A 541 -79.75 -9.52 -51.72
CA GLN A 541 -78.37 -9.91 -52.02
C GLN A 541 -77.34 -8.89 -51.50
N ASN A 542 -77.66 -7.58 -51.50
CA ASN A 542 -76.79 -6.57 -50.87
C ASN A 542 -76.77 -6.73 -49.34
N THR A 543 -77.92 -6.95 -48.70
CA THR A 543 -77.97 -7.22 -47.25
C THR A 543 -77.19 -8.49 -46.89
N GLU A 544 -77.27 -9.52 -47.72
CA GLU A 544 -76.49 -10.76 -47.55
C GLU A 544 -74.99 -10.54 -47.80
N LEU A 545 -74.62 -9.77 -48.83
CA LEU A 545 -73.23 -9.37 -49.07
C LEU A 545 -72.65 -8.58 -47.89
N ASP A 546 -73.47 -7.77 -47.24
CA ASP A 546 -73.07 -6.88 -46.15
C ASP A 546 -72.85 -7.67 -44.87
N ALA A 547 -73.79 -8.56 -44.56
CA ALA A 547 -73.61 -9.53 -43.49
C ALA A 547 -72.35 -10.37 -43.69
N LEU A 548 -72.04 -10.79 -44.93
CA LEU A 548 -70.82 -11.54 -45.25
C LEU A 548 -69.55 -10.67 -45.14
N LYS A 549 -69.58 -9.41 -45.59
CA LYS A 549 -68.45 -8.49 -45.48
C LYS A 549 -68.17 -8.08 -44.03
N ASP A 550 -69.21 -7.85 -43.24
CA ASP A 550 -69.08 -7.52 -41.82
C ASP A 550 -68.54 -8.73 -41.05
N SER A 551 -69.03 -9.94 -41.36
CA SER A 551 -68.47 -11.18 -40.81
C SER A 551 -67.01 -11.39 -41.22
N LEU A 552 -66.62 -11.06 -42.47
CA LEU A 552 -65.22 -11.08 -42.91
C LEU A 552 -64.37 -10.08 -42.11
N LYS A 553 -64.83 -8.83 -41.96
CA LYS A 553 -64.12 -7.80 -41.17
C LYS A 553 -63.94 -8.20 -39.71
N GLU A 554 -64.98 -8.76 -39.07
CA GLU A 554 -64.89 -9.27 -37.70
C GLU A 554 -63.85 -10.39 -37.58
N LYS A 555 -63.86 -11.34 -38.53
CA LYS A 555 -62.92 -12.46 -38.53
C LYS A 555 -61.49 -12.03 -38.86
N GLU A 556 -61.29 -11.04 -39.72
CA GLU A 556 -59.98 -10.44 -39.99
C GLU A 556 -59.43 -9.72 -38.75
N LYS A 557 -60.27 -8.97 -38.03
CA LYS A 557 -59.90 -8.36 -36.75
C LYS A 557 -59.52 -9.43 -35.71
N SER A 558 -60.31 -10.49 -35.56
CA SER A 558 -59.96 -11.61 -34.68
C SER A 558 -58.67 -12.30 -35.09
N ARG A 559 -58.39 -12.43 -36.41
CA ARG A 559 -57.15 -13.00 -36.94
C ARG A 559 -55.93 -12.16 -36.55
N GLU A 560 -56.01 -10.84 -36.71
CA GLU A 560 -54.93 -9.93 -36.31
C GLU A 560 -54.66 -9.98 -34.81
N THR A 561 -55.70 -9.90 -33.98
CA THR A 561 -55.56 -10.00 -32.52
C THR A 561 -54.93 -11.32 -32.09
N LEU A 562 -55.42 -12.45 -32.61
CA LEU A 562 -54.87 -13.78 -32.27
C LEU A 562 -53.44 -13.95 -32.77
N THR A 563 -53.10 -13.39 -33.95
CA THR A 563 -51.73 -13.45 -34.47
C THR A 563 -50.76 -12.67 -33.58
N SER A 564 -51.15 -11.47 -33.12
CA SER A 564 -50.37 -10.69 -32.16
C SER A 564 -50.23 -11.41 -30.82
N GLU A 565 -51.33 -11.97 -30.28
CA GLU A 565 -51.32 -12.71 -29.01
C GLU A 565 -50.38 -13.93 -29.07
N ILE A 566 -50.43 -14.70 -30.17
CA ILE A 566 -49.55 -15.87 -30.36
C ILE A 566 -48.08 -15.44 -30.39
N GLU A 567 -47.75 -14.37 -31.12
CA GLU A 567 -46.36 -13.90 -31.20
C GLU A 567 -45.88 -13.35 -29.85
N GLU A 568 -46.69 -12.57 -29.14
CA GLU A 568 -46.38 -12.09 -27.78
C GLU A 568 -46.16 -13.24 -26.80
N LEU A 569 -47.01 -14.28 -26.84
CA LEU A 569 -46.84 -15.48 -26.02
C LEU A 569 -45.58 -16.27 -26.38
N LYS A 570 -45.23 -16.38 -27.66
CA LYS A 570 -43.97 -17.00 -28.13
C LYS A 570 -42.75 -16.21 -27.66
N GLN A 571 -42.78 -14.88 -27.76
CA GLN A 571 -41.72 -14.01 -27.25
C GLN A 571 -41.59 -14.11 -25.72
N PHE A 572 -42.71 -14.18 -25.01
CA PHE A 572 -42.72 -14.39 -23.56
C PHE A 572 -42.13 -15.74 -23.18
N LYS A 573 -42.52 -16.83 -23.85
CA LYS A 573 -41.93 -18.17 -23.67
C LYS A 573 -40.42 -18.13 -23.83
N LYS A 574 -39.95 -17.52 -24.93
CA LYS A 574 -38.51 -17.40 -25.23
C LYS A 574 -37.73 -16.62 -24.16
N LYS A 575 -38.33 -15.57 -23.58
CA LYS A 575 -37.71 -14.84 -22.45
C LYS A 575 -37.51 -15.75 -21.24
N VAL A 576 -38.48 -16.62 -20.94
CA VAL A 576 -38.39 -17.59 -19.83
C VAL A 576 -37.35 -18.68 -20.15
N GLU A 577 -37.33 -19.22 -21.37
CA GLU A 577 -36.32 -20.20 -21.84
C GLU A 577 -34.90 -19.66 -21.70
N LEU A 578 -34.66 -18.40 -22.06
CA LEU A 578 -33.33 -17.77 -21.92
C LEU A 578 -32.89 -17.65 -20.45
N GLN A 579 -33.82 -17.44 -19.52
CA GLN A 579 -33.50 -17.41 -18.08
C GLN A 579 -33.20 -18.81 -17.54
N GLU A 580 -33.94 -19.83 -17.99
CA GLU A 580 -33.65 -21.22 -17.65
C GLU A 580 -32.24 -21.61 -18.12
N GLN A 581 -31.90 -21.31 -19.37
CA GLN A 581 -30.56 -21.56 -19.93
C GLN A 581 -29.45 -20.83 -19.15
N SER A 582 -29.67 -19.56 -18.80
CA SER A 582 -28.69 -18.79 -18.01
C SER A 582 -28.43 -19.42 -16.64
N VAL A 583 -29.46 -19.98 -15.99
CA VAL A 583 -29.30 -20.66 -14.70
C VAL A 583 -28.62 -22.02 -14.88
N GLU A 584 -28.95 -22.77 -15.93
CA GLU A 584 -28.26 -24.03 -16.25
C GLU A 584 -26.77 -23.83 -16.54
N GLU A 585 -26.42 -22.79 -17.30
CA GLU A 585 -25.02 -22.41 -17.56
C GLU A 585 -24.29 -22.04 -16.27
N PHE A 586 -24.93 -21.27 -15.38
CA PHE A 586 -24.40 -20.93 -14.06
C PHE A 586 -24.13 -22.18 -13.19
N LEU A 587 -25.10 -23.09 -13.14
CA LEU A 587 -24.95 -24.36 -12.40
C LEU A 587 -23.77 -25.16 -12.94
N LYS A 588 -23.65 -25.25 -14.27
CA LYS A 588 -22.58 -25.98 -14.95
C LYS A 588 -21.20 -25.36 -14.69
N SER A 589 -21.08 -24.03 -14.75
CA SER A 589 -19.79 -23.34 -14.58
C SER A 589 -19.26 -23.38 -13.15
N HIS A 590 -20.12 -23.52 -12.14
CA HIS A 590 -19.73 -23.54 -10.72
C HIS A 590 -19.85 -24.94 -10.08
N THR A 591 -20.09 -25.99 -10.89
CA THR A 591 -20.21 -27.37 -10.39
C THR A 591 -18.90 -27.88 -9.79
N GLU A 592 -17.76 -27.63 -10.44
CA GLU A 592 -16.46 -28.08 -9.94
C GLU A 592 -16.04 -27.32 -8.68
N GLU A 593 -16.25 -25.99 -8.64
CA GLU A 593 -16.01 -25.17 -7.45
C GLU A 593 -16.84 -25.65 -6.24
N ALA A 594 -18.14 -25.95 -6.44
CA ALA A 594 -18.97 -26.48 -5.36
C ALA A 594 -18.47 -27.84 -4.83
N LYS A 595 -17.97 -28.72 -5.71
CA LYS A 595 -17.42 -30.03 -5.32
C LYS A 595 -16.17 -29.90 -4.45
N GLU A 596 -15.30 -28.91 -4.69
CA GLU A 596 -14.11 -28.66 -3.86
C GLU A 596 -14.48 -28.46 -2.39
N TYR A 597 -15.66 -27.90 -2.13
CA TYR A 597 -16.20 -27.66 -0.78
C TYR A 597 -17.19 -28.73 -0.29
N ASN A 598 -17.27 -29.89 -0.96
CA ASN A 598 -18.26 -30.96 -0.70
C ASN A 598 -19.72 -30.47 -0.76
N LEU A 599 -20.00 -29.46 -1.58
CA LEU A 599 -21.34 -28.95 -1.82
C LEU A 599 -21.87 -29.48 -3.16
N ASP A 600 -23.17 -29.75 -3.20
CA ASP A 600 -23.87 -30.09 -4.43
C ASP A 600 -24.68 -28.87 -4.88
N ILE A 601 -24.19 -28.19 -5.92
CA ILE A 601 -24.82 -26.96 -6.43
C ILE A 601 -26.27 -27.19 -6.85
N ASN A 602 -26.61 -28.41 -7.31
CA ASN A 602 -27.97 -28.77 -7.71
C ASN A 602 -28.92 -28.94 -6.52
N LYS A 603 -28.38 -29.11 -5.29
CA LYS A 603 -29.16 -29.06 -4.05
C LYS A 603 -29.31 -27.65 -3.51
N ILE A 604 -28.36 -26.76 -3.82
CA ILE A 604 -28.40 -25.35 -3.39
C ILE A 604 -29.42 -24.58 -4.24
N LEU A 605 -29.37 -24.74 -5.56
CA LEU A 605 -30.24 -24.06 -6.50
C LEU A 605 -30.88 -25.09 -7.44
N LYS A 606 -32.21 -25.20 -7.37
CA LYS A 606 -32.98 -26.07 -8.24
C LYS A 606 -34.09 -25.27 -8.90
N ILE A 607 -33.99 -25.10 -10.22
CA ILE A 607 -35.05 -24.50 -11.02
C ILE A 607 -35.90 -25.61 -11.66
N LYS A 608 -37.21 -25.40 -11.69
CA LYS A 608 -38.14 -26.22 -12.46
C LYS A 608 -39.09 -25.27 -13.16
N VAL A 609 -38.94 -25.14 -14.46
CA VAL A 609 -39.83 -24.34 -15.30
C VAL A 609 -40.86 -25.28 -15.93
N ASP A 610 -42.11 -24.83 -15.98
CA ASP A 610 -43.21 -25.58 -16.59
C ASP A 610 -43.84 -24.74 -17.70
N PHE A 611 -43.63 -25.17 -18.95
CA PHE A 611 -44.16 -24.49 -20.13
C PHE A 611 -45.57 -24.97 -20.53
N SER A 612 -46.12 -26.00 -19.87
CA SER A 612 -47.37 -26.65 -20.28
C SER A 612 -48.54 -25.67 -20.44
N SER A 613 -48.71 -24.77 -19.46
CA SER A 613 -49.76 -23.74 -19.48
C SER A 613 -49.65 -22.77 -20.66
N ILE A 614 -48.42 -22.41 -21.04
CA ILE A 614 -48.16 -21.47 -22.15
C ILE A 614 -48.35 -22.19 -23.48
N GLU A 615 -47.84 -23.42 -23.60
CA GLU A 615 -47.96 -24.25 -24.80
C GLU A 615 -49.41 -24.60 -25.10
N GLU A 616 -50.20 -24.94 -24.09
CA GLU A 616 -51.63 -25.19 -24.23
C GLU A 616 -52.37 -23.95 -24.75
N LYS A 617 -52.03 -22.77 -24.22
CA LYS A 617 -52.65 -21.51 -24.66
C LYS A 617 -52.27 -21.15 -26.10
N ILE A 618 -50.99 -21.29 -26.47
CA ILE A 618 -50.53 -21.08 -27.85
C ILE A 618 -51.26 -22.05 -28.80
N LEU A 619 -51.33 -23.33 -28.46
CA LEU A 619 -51.98 -24.36 -29.27
C LEU A 619 -53.48 -24.06 -29.47
N ASN A 620 -54.16 -23.62 -28.42
CA ASN A 620 -55.58 -23.25 -28.51
C ASN A 620 -55.78 -22.02 -29.40
N SER A 621 -54.96 -20.97 -29.24
CA SER A 621 -55.00 -19.79 -30.10
C SER A 621 -54.65 -20.11 -31.56
N GLU A 622 -53.68 -21.00 -31.81
CA GLU A 622 -53.32 -21.46 -33.17
C GLU A 622 -54.46 -22.25 -33.83
N LYS A 623 -55.15 -23.13 -33.07
CA LYS A 623 -56.34 -23.84 -33.57
C LYS A 623 -57.48 -22.89 -33.92
N GLU A 624 -57.74 -21.87 -33.10
CA GLU A 624 -58.74 -20.85 -33.40
C GLU A 624 -58.34 -20.01 -34.62
N LEU A 625 -57.05 -19.67 -34.74
CA LEU A 625 -56.52 -18.96 -35.92
C LEU A 625 -56.67 -19.80 -37.19
N GLU A 626 -56.42 -21.11 -37.14
CA GLU A 626 -56.59 -22.03 -38.26
C GLU A 626 -58.06 -22.12 -38.70
N LYS A 627 -59.01 -22.22 -37.75
CA LYS A 627 -60.45 -22.15 -38.04
C LYS A 627 -60.83 -20.84 -38.73
N ILE A 628 -60.28 -19.71 -38.27
CA ILE A 628 -60.52 -18.39 -38.88
C ILE A 628 -59.92 -18.32 -40.28
N ASN A 629 -58.71 -18.85 -40.49
CA ASN A 629 -58.05 -18.87 -41.81
C ASN A 629 -58.78 -19.77 -42.82
N LEU A 630 -59.29 -20.93 -42.38
CA LEU A 630 -60.16 -21.80 -43.18
C LEU A 630 -61.48 -21.11 -43.55
N PHE A 631 -62.08 -20.38 -42.60
CA PHE A 631 -63.30 -19.61 -42.83
C PHE A 631 -63.09 -18.47 -43.84
N ILE A 632 -61.95 -17.75 -43.75
CA ILE A 632 -61.58 -16.66 -44.68
C ILE A 632 -61.22 -17.22 -46.07
N GLY A 633 -60.50 -18.35 -46.14
CA GLY A 633 -60.05 -18.98 -47.38
C GLY A 633 -58.66 -18.54 -47.85
N THR A 634 -57.77 -18.17 -46.92
CA THR A 634 -56.39 -17.71 -47.18
C THR A 634 -55.39 -18.86 -47.33
N VAL A 635 -55.81 -20.10 -47.08
CA VAL A 635 -54.97 -21.31 -47.25
C VAL A 635 -55.18 -21.87 -48.65
N GLU A 636 -54.15 -21.88 -49.50
CA GLU A 636 -54.17 -22.67 -50.73
C GLU A 636 -54.29 -24.15 -50.37
N SER A 637 -55.46 -24.74 -50.66
CA SER A 637 -55.71 -26.18 -50.54
C SER A 637 -54.86 -26.93 -51.57
N THR A 638 -53.58 -27.12 -51.27
CA THR A 638 -52.66 -27.85 -52.15
C THR A 638 -52.83 -29.37 -52.09
N LYS A 639 -53.78 -29.94 -51.31
CA LYS A 639 -54.04 -31.39 -51.35
C LYS A 639 -55.52 -31.75 -51.18
N ALA A 640 -56.06 -32.39 -52.24
CA ALA A 640 -57.34 -33.10 -52.38
C ALA A 640 -58.61 -32.21 -52.34
N ARG A 641 -59.34 -31.94 -53.42
CA ARG A 641 -60.05 -32.87 -54.34
C ARG A 641 -60.74 -34.04 -53.62
N SER A 642 -61.82 -33.74 -52.89
CA SER A 642 -62.96 -34.66 -52.75
C SER A 642 -64.23 -33.89 -52.36
N ALA A 643 -65.11 -33.71 -53.34
CA ALA A 643 -66.57 -33.87 -53.26
C ALA A 643 -67.30 -33.68 -51.91
N ASP A 644 -67.21 -32.51 -51.29
CA ASP A 644 -68.26 -32.04 -50.36
C ASP A 644 -68.59 -30.57 -50.64
N SER A 645 -69.79 -30.36 -51.17
CA SER A 645 -70.26 -29.11 -51.78
C SER A 645 -70.82 -28.10 -50.76
N ASN A 646 -70.31 -28.06 -49.52
CA ASN A 646 -70.93 -27.24 -48.46
C ASN A 646 -70.00 -26.32 -47.65
N ASN A 647 -68.69 -26.28 -47.89
CA ASN A 647 -67.76 -25.37 -47.20
C ASN A 647 -67.01 -24.44 -48.18
N GLU A 648 -67.75 -23.57 -48.86
CA GLU A 648 -67.15 -22.47 -49.60
C GLU A 648 -66.64 -21.38 -48.63
N SER A 649 -65.42 -20.86 -48.84
CA SER A 649 -64.84 -19.81 -48.00
C SER A 649 -65.64 -18.51 -48.09
N ILE A 650 -65.62 -17.68 -47.04
CA ILE A 650 -66.38 -16.42 -47.05
C ILE A 650 -65.93 -15.47 -48.16
N VAL A 651 -64.63 -15.47 -48.51
CA VAL A 651 -64.09 -14.70 -49.64
C VAL A 651 -64.62 -15.23 -50.98
N TYR A 652 -64.74 -16.54 -51.14
CA TYR A 652 -65.35 -17.14 -52.33
C TYR A 652 -66.85 -16.81 -52.42
N LYS A 653 -67.59 -16.92 -51.30
CA LYS A 653 -69.01 -16.54 -51.21
C LYS A 653 -69.22 -15.07 -51.57
N ILE A 654 -68.42 -14.16 -51.00
CA ILE A 654 -68.43 -12.73 -51.35
C ILE A 654 -68.15 -12.54 -52.85
N LYS A 655 -67.16 -13.22 -53.42
CA LYS A 655 -66.83 -13.13 -54.86
C LYS A 655 -67.96 -13.63 -55.76
N LEU A 656 -68.61 -14.74 -55.39
CA LEU A 656 -69.74 -15.31 -56.11
C LEU A 656 -70.97 -14.41 -56.04
N LEU A 657 -71.33 -13.94 -54.83
CA LEU A 657 -72.45 -13.02 -54.61
C LEU A 657 -72.20 -11.68 -55.30
N THR A 658 -70.97 -11.14 -55.28
CA THR A 658 -70.60 -9.92 -56.01
C THR A 658 -70.75 -10.09 -57.52
N LYS A 659 -70.39 -11.27 -58.07
CA LYS A 659 -70.57 -11.58 -59.50
C LYS A 659 -72.05 -11.71 -59.86
N GLN A 660 -72.86 -12.33 -58.99
CA GLN A 660 -74.31 -12.44 -59.15
C GLN A 660 -74.99 -11.06 -59.06
N LEU A 661 -74.61 -10.24 -58.08
CA LEU A 661 -75.05 -8.85 -57.93
C LEU A 661 -74.72 -8.04 -59.18
N LYS A 662 -73.49 -8.14 -59.71
CA LYS A 662 -73.10 -7.45 -60.93
C LYS A 662 -73.96 -7.89 -62.14
N ALA A 663 -74.21 -9.19 -62.27
CA ALA A 663 -75.04 -9.74 -63.34
C ALA A 663 -76.53 -9.33 -63.21
N GLU A 664 -77.08 -9.25 -62.00
CA GLU A 664 -78.45 -8.73 -61.76
C GLU A 664 -78.53 -7.21 -61.95
N THR A 665 -77.49 -6.47 -61.52
CA THR A 665 -77.39 -5.01 -61.73
C THR A 665 -77.25 -4.64 -63.21
N ASP A 666 -76.63 -5.51 -64.01
CA ASP A 666 -76.49 -5.31 -65.47
C ASP A 666 -77.78 -5.58 -66.25
N LYS A 667 -78.78 -6.27 -65.66
CA LYS A 667 -80.11 -6.47 -66.25
C LYS A 667 -81.05 -5.27 -66.07
N LEU A 668 -80.71 -4.33 -65.17
CA LEU A 668 -81.47 -3.09 -64.94
C LEU A 668 -81.29 -2.09 -66.10
N THR A 669 -82.35 -1.39 -66.49
CA THR A 669 -82.33 -0.34 -67.53
C THR A 669 -82.57 1.06 -66.97
N GLY A 670 -81.89 2.07 -67.51
CA GLY A 670 -82.17 3.49 -67.21
C GLY A 670 -81.86 3.93 -65.77
N GLU A 671 -82.83 4.60 -65.13
CA GLU A 671 -82.70 5.32 -63.84
C GLU A 671 -82.42 4.41 -62.63
N GLU A 672 -82.82 3.14 -62.68
CA GLU A 672 -82.63 2.16 -61.60
C GLU A 672 -81.16 1.72 -61.47
N LYS A 673 -80.48 1.52 -62.60
CA LYS A 673 -79.04 1.21 -62.63
C LYS A 673 -78.22 2.37 -62.06
N ALA A 674 -78.66 3.61 -62.32
CA ALA A 674 -78.04 4.80 -61.76
C ALA A 674 -78.25 4.91 -60.24
N TYR A 675 -79.43 4.54 -59.71
CA TYR A 675 -79.70 4.49 -58.26
C TYR A 675 -78.80 3.46 -57.54
N GLN A 676 -78.71 2.23 -58.05
CA GLN A 676 -77.86 1.17 -57.47
C GLN A 676 -76.36 1.50 -57.51
N GLN A 677 -75.87 2.05 -58.62
CA GLN A 677 -74.47 2.49 -58.73
C GLN A 677 -74.16 3.62 -57.75
N ASN A 678 -75.12 4.49 -57.48
CA ASN A 678 -74.98 5.61 -56.55
C ASN A 678 -74.92 5.14 -55.09
N GLU A 679 -75.76 4.17 -54.70
CA GLU A 679 -75.72 3.55 -53.36
C GLU A 679 -74.41 2.76 -53.12
N GLN A 680 -73.94 2.01 -54.12
CA GLN A 680 -72.63 1.33 -54.04
C GLN A 680 -71.48 2.34 -53.87
N ARG A 681 -71.56 3.49 -54.54
CA ARG A 681 -70.56 4.56 -54.45
C ARG A 681 -70.58 5.26 -53.10
N LYS A 682 -71.76 5.57 -52.55
CA LYS A 682 -71.90 6.09 -51.17
C LYS A 682 -71.21 5.19 -50.16
N LYS A 683 -71.46 3.89 -50.29
CA LYS A 683 -70.92 2.90 -49.38
C LYS A 683 -69.41 2.74 -49.47
N SER A 684 -68.84 2.69 -50.67
CA SER A 684 -67.39 2.65 -50.86
C SER A 684 -66.69 3.89 -50.28
N ILE A 685 -67.31 5.07 -50.39
CA ILE A 685 -66.80 6.31 -49.80
C ILE A 685 -66.83 6.24 -48.26
N ASN A 686 -67.93 5.75 -47.68
CA ASN A 686 -68.05 5.56 -46.22
C ASN A 686 -67.05 4.55 -45.66
N GLU A 687 -66.80 3.43 -46.37
CA GLU A 687 -65.76 2.46 -46.01
C GLU A 687 -64.36 3.12 -45.98
N LYS A 688 -64.05 3.97 -46.97
CA LYS A 688 -62.76 4.69 -47.01
C LYS A 688 -62.62 5.73 -45.90
N ILE A 689 -63.71 6.43 -45.56
CA ILE A 689 -63.74 7.34 -44.41
C ILE A 689 -63.46 6.59 -43.11
N GLN A 690 -64.06 5.42 -42.93
CA GLN A 690 -63.85 4.59 -41.74
C GLN A 690 -62.40 4.11 -41.61
N GLU A 691 -61.78 3.68 -42.72
CA GLU A 691 -60.36 3.27 -42.78
C GLU A 691 -59.41 4.43 -42.43
N LEU A 692 -59.66 5.63 -42.98
CA LEU A 692 -58.85 6.83 -42.71
C LEU A 692 -59.02 7.35 -41.27
N THR A 693 -60.20 7.17 -40.68
CA THR A 693 -60.48 7.57 -39.30
C THR A 693 -59.84 6.59 -38.30
N GLY A 694 -59.97 5.28 -38.55
CA GLY A 694 -59.55 4.21 -37.65
C GLY A 694 -60.61 3.93 -36.57
N ALA A 695 -60.52 2.76 -35.94
CA ALA A 695 -61.45 2.38 -34.87
C ALA A 695 -61.17 3.16 -33.56
N PRO A 696 -62.19 3.49 -32.76
CA PRO A 696 -62.03 4.31 -31.54
C PRO A 696 -61.10 3.69 -30.49
N GLU A 697 -61.21 2.38 -30.28
CA GLU A 697 -60.47 1.69 -29.23
C GLU A 697 -59.05 1.31 -29.66
N ASN A 698 -58.87 0.91 -30.92
CA ASN A 698 -57.58 0.50 -31.48
C ASN A 698 -57.41 1.02 -32.92
N PRO A 699 -56.93 2.26 -33.10
CA PRO A 699 -56.81 2.86 -34.42
C PRO A 699 -55.74 2.13 -35.25
N SER A 700 -56.02 1.94 -36.53
CA SER A 700 -55.06 1.35 -37.47
C SER A 700 -53.84 2.27 -37.65
N LEU A 701 -52.70 1.67 -37.95
CA LEU A 701 -51.45 2.38 -38.21
C LEU A 701 -51.67 3.43 -39.31
N GLU A 702 -51.16 4.64 -39.12
CA GLU A 702 -51.35 5.80 -40.01
C GLU A 702 -52.80 6.33 -40.14
N SER A 703 -53.75 5.89 -39.31
CA SER A 703 -55.09 6.49 -39.25
C SER A 703 -55.09 7.83 -38.49
N LEU A 704 -56.16 8.61 -38.64
CA LEU A 704 -56.37 9.83 -37.87
C LEU A 704 -56.29 9.55 -36.35
N GLY A 705 -57.00 8.53 -35.87
CA GLY A 705 -56.99 8.14 -34.45
C GLY A 705 -55.62 7.70 -33.93
N PHE A 706 -54.76 7.12 -34.78
CA PHE A 706 -53.38 6.77 -34.40
C PHE A 706 -52.54 8.03 -34.14
N TYR A 707 -52.56 8.99 -35.07
CA TYR A 707 -51.83 10.24 -34.91
C TYR A 707 -52.39 11.12 -33.78
N GLU A 708 -53.70 11.05 -33.52
CA GLU A 708 -54.32 11.72 -32.36
C GLU A 708 -53.86 11.13 -31.03
N LYS A 709 -53.78 9.80 -30.90
CA LYS A 709 -53.19 9.14 -29.72
C LYS A 709 -51.70 9.44 -29.55
N GLU A 710 -50.92 9.48 -30.63
CA GLU A 710 -49.49 9.84 -30.56
C GLU A 710 -49.31 11.30 -30.12
N LYS A 711 -50.16 12.22 -30.60
CA LYS A 711 -50.20 13.62 -30.16
C LYS A 711 -50.60 13.73 -28.68
N GLU A 712 -51.57 12.95 -28.21
CA GLU A 712 -51.95 12.88 -26.80
C GLU A 712 -50.77 12.39 -25.94
N PHE A 713 -50.07 11.34 -26.37
CA PHE A 713 -48.87 10.83 -25.71
C PHE A 713 -47.79 11.91 -25.55
N ILE A 714 -47.48 12.64 -26.63
CA ILE A 714 -46.47 13.73 -26.60
C ILE A 714 -46.86 14.83 -25.62
N ASN A 715 -48.14 15.22 -25.58
CA ASN A 715 -48.59 16.34 -24.75
C ASN A 715 -48.78 15.97 -23.27
N VAL A 716 -49.18 14.73 -22.97
CA VAL A 716 -49.63 14.32 -21.62
C VAL A 716 -48.65 13.35 -20.95
N HIS A 717 -48.14 12.36 -21.68
CA HIS A 717 -47.43 11.20 -21.10
C HIS A 717 -45.91 11.26 -21.27
N LEU A 718 -45.40 11.99 -22.26
CA LEU A 718 -43.98 12.03 -22.60
C LEU A 718 -43.10 12.61 -21.47
N GLN A 719 -43.46 13.78 -20.92
CA GLN A 719 -42.66 14.45 -19.88
C GLN A 719 -42.59 13.65 -18.57
N PRO A 720 -43.71 13.11 -18.02
CA PRO A 720 -43.65 12.23 -16.85
C PRO A 720 -42.76 11.01 -17.06
N LEU A 721 -42.89 10.33 -18.21
CA LEU A 721 -42.12 9.13 -18.53
C LEU A 721 -40.62 9.43 -18.70
N LEU A 722 -40.27 10.53 -19.37
CA LEU A 722 -38.88 10.96 -19.53
C LEU A 722 -38.24 11.25 -18.16
N LYS A 723 -38.98 11.93 -17.26
CA LYS A 723 -38.51 12.22 -15.90
C LYS A 723 -38.29 10.93 -15.10
N GLU A 724 -39.20 9.97 -15.21
CA GLU A 724 -39.08 8.66 -14.57
C GLU A 724 -37.82 7.91 -15.06
N LYS A 725 -37.61 7.85 -16.38
CA LYS A 725 -36.45 7.17 -16.98
C LYS A 725 -35.13 7.85 -16.60
N ARG A 726 -35.07 9.19 -16.62
CA ARG A 726 -33.89 9.96 -16.16
C ARG A 726 -33.58 9.68 -14.68
N LYS A 727 -34.61 9.63 -13.83
CA LYS A 727 -34.45 9.26 -12.42
C LYS A 727 -33.89 7.84 -12.27
N SER A 728 -34.47 6.87 -13.00
CA SER A 728 -34.00 5.49 -12.99
C SER A 728 -32.54 5.35 -13.42
N ARG A 729 -32.10 6.11 -14.44
CA ARG A 729 -30.70 6.16 -14.86
C ARG A 729 -29.76 6.64 -13.75
N VAL A 730 -30.14 7.71 -13.05
CA VAL A 730 -29.35 8.25 -11.93
C VAL A 730 -29.30 7.23 -10.78
N GLU A 731 -30.43 6.62 -10.42
CA GLU A 731 -30.49 5.56 -9.39
C GLU A 731 -29.52 4.40 -9.71
N LYS A 732 -29.46 3.97 -10.98
CA LYS A 732 -28.51 2.93 -11.43
C LYS A 732 -27.05 3.38 -11.38
N SER A 733 -26.78 4.65 -11.66
CA SER A 733 -25.44 5.24 -11.53
C SER A 733 -25.00 5.31 -10.06
N LEU A 734 -25.94 5.60 -9.15
CA LEU A 734 -25.70 5.57 -7.71
C LEU A 734 -25.45 4.15 -7.19
N GLU A 735 -26.11 3.12 -7.75
CA GLU A 735 -25.76 1.72 -7.48
C GLU A 735 -24.32 1.39 -7.91
N ILE A 736 -23.87 1.87 -9.08
CA ILE A 736 -22.46 1.73 -9.49
C ILE A 736 -21.52 2.39 -8.48
N PHE A 737 -21.84 3.60 -8.01
CA PHE A 737 -21.02 4.28 -7.02
C PHE A 737 -20.97 3.54 -5.67
N LYS A 738 -22.09 2.94 -5.22
CA LYS A 738 -22.12 2.07 -4.03
C LYS A 738 -21.18 0.89 -4.19
N ASN A 739 -21.28 0.17 -5.31
CA ASN A 739 -20.40 -0.97 -5.58
C ASN A 739 -18.92 -0.52 -5.63
N LYS A 740 -18.62 0.62 -6.28
CA LYS A 740 -17.26 1.19 -6.25
C LYS A 740 -16.78 1.54 -4.83
N ASN A 741 -17.68 1.97 -3.95
CA ASN A 741 -17.37 2.23 -2.54
C ASN A 741 -17.05 0.96 -1.76
N GLU A 742 -17.68 -0.17 -2.08
CA GLU A 742 -17.35 -1.47 -1.46
C GLU A 742 -15.88 -1.86 -1.75
N ILE A 743 -15.36 -1.50 -2.93
CA ILE A 743 -13.93 -1.68 -3.25
C ILE A 743 -13.05 -0.80 -2.33
N ILE A 744 -13.46 0.45 -2.06
CA ILE A 744 -12.77 1.34 -1.10
C ILE A 744 -12.84 0.80 0.34
N GLU A 745 -13.98 0.24 0.76
CA GLU A 745 -14.09 -0.35 2.09
C GLU A 745 -13.24 -1.61 2.23
N LEU A 746 -13.16 -2.43 1.19
CA LEU A 746 -12.24 -3.55 1.11
C LEU A 746 -10.79 -3.08 1.30
N TYR A 747 -10.41 -2.00 0.63
CA TYR A 747 -9.10 -1.40 0.75
C TYR A 747 -8.79 -0.88 2.16
N ASN A 748 -9.76 -0.24 2.81
CA ASN A 748 -9.63 0.19 4.20
C ASN A 748 -9.45 -1.00 5.17
N SER A 749 -9.99 -2.17 4.83
CA SER A 749 -9.78 -3.39 5.63
C SER A 749 -8.32 -3.85 5.60
N PHE A 750 -7.65 -3.78 4.44
CA PHE A 750 -6.23 -4.11 4.31
C PHE A 750 -5.33 -3.07 4.99
N LYS A 751 -5.69 -1.79 4.85
CA LYS A 751 -5.00 -0.66 5.49
C LYS A 751 -4.86 -0.83 6.99
N LYS A 752 -5.89 -1.35 7.67
CA LYS A 752 -5.89 -1.47 9.14
C LYS A 752 -4.67 -2.22 9.68
N SER A 753 -4.23 -3.28 8.98
CA SER A 753 -3.04 -4.06 9.37
C SER A 753 -1.74 -3.24 9.31
N VAL A 754 -1.65 -2.31 8.35
CA VAL A 754 -0.51 -1.39 8.20
C VAL A 754 -0.60 -0.24 9.20
N ASP A 755 -1.78 0.36 9.36
CA ASP A 755 -2.05 1.41 10.35
C ASP A 755 -1.68 0.96 11.76
N ASP A 756 -2.05 -0.27 12.14
CA ASP A 756 -1.71 -0.83 13.46
C ASP A 756 -0.19 -0.89 13.70
N LYS A 757 0.60 -1.11 12.63
CA LYS A 757 2.07 -1.15 12.68
C LYS A 757 2.71 0.23 12.69
N ILE A 758 2.17 1.15 11.90
CA ILE A 758 2.55 2.57 11.93
C ILE A 758 2.23 3.14 13.33
N ALA A 759 1.08 2.79 13.90
CA ALA A 759 0.66 3.21 15.23
C ALA A 759 1.53 2.63 16.37
N GLN A 760 1.99 1.38 16.25
CA GLN A 760 2.99 0.80 17.17
C GLN A 760 4.32 1.58 17.17
N SER A 761 4.58 2.33 16.10
CA SER A 761 5.81 3.07 15.86
C SER A 761 5.62 4.59 15.98
N LYS A 762 4.49 5.03 16.54
CA LYS A 762 4.09 6.44 16.59
C LYS A 762 5.09 7.34 17.31
N ASP A 763 5.75 6.82 18.35
CA ASP A 763 6.79 7.53 19.09
C ASP A 763 8.05 7.82 18.24
N LEU A 764 8.27 7.07 17.16
CA LEU A 764 9.37 7.30 16.20
C LEU A 764 8.97 8.25 15.06
N LEU A 765 7.66 8.45 14.85
CA LEU A 765 7.06 9.16 13.73
C LEU A 765 6.47 10.54 14.14
N GLU A 766 6.86 11.10 15.29
CA GLU A 766 6.25 12.33 15.84
C GLU A 766 6.14 13.49 14.83
N ASP A 767 7.10 13.65 13.92
CA ASP A 767 7.11 14.69 12.88
C ASP A 767 6.51 14.25 11.52
N TYR A 768 6.19 12.96 11.35
CA TYR A 768 5.78 12.37 10.07
C TYR A 768 4.52 11.49 10.23
N ASP A 769 3.37 12.16 10.22
CA ASP A 769 2.04 11.54 10.20
C ASP A 769 1.80 10.86 8.85
N ILE A 770 2.19 9.59 8.74
CA ILE A 770 1.88 8.74 7.58
C ILE A 770 0.42 8.30 7.70
N LYS A 771 -0.41 8.71 6.74
CA LYS A 771 -1.81 8.31 6.63
C LYS A 771 -2.06 7.76 5.24
N ILE A 772 -2.69 6.60 5.16
CA ILE A 772 -3.11 6.05 3.87
C ILE A 772 -4.58 6.41 3.68
N ASP A 773 -4.93 7.27 2.74
CA ASP A 773 -6.34 7.57 2.46
C ASP A 773 -6.79 6.84 1.20
N SER A 774 -7.97 6.22 1.25
CA SER A 774 -8.61 5.60 0.09
C SER A 774 -9.68 6.56 -0.40
N SER A 775 -9.54 7.09 -1.60
CA SER A 775 -10.53 8.03 -2.15
C SER A 775 -10.71 7.85 -3.66
N PHE A 776 -11.68 8.56 -4.22
CA PHE A 776 -11.95 8.54 -5.65
C PHE A 776 -11.26 9.70 -6.37
N TYR A 777 -10.63 9.39 -7.50
CA TYR A 777 -10.02 10.37 -8.39
C TYR A 777 -10.64 10.28 -9.78
N LEU A 778 -10.63 11.43 -10.45
CA LEU A 778 -10.89 11.47 -11.88
C LEU A 778 -9.71 10.89 -12.65
N ASN A 779 -10.02 10.19 -13.73
CA ASN A 779 -9.04 9.83 -14.74
C ASN A 779 -8.33 11.10 -15.23
N SER A 780 -7.01 11.02 -15.48
CA SER A 780 -6.19 12.18 -15.88
C SER A 780 -6.73 12.89 -17.13
N ASN A 781 -7.35 12.13 -18.03
CA ASN A 781 -7.91 12.62 -19.29
C ASN A 781 -9.41 12.96 -19.22
N PHE A 782 -10.03 12.98 -18.03
CA PHE A 782 -11.48 13.19 -17.89
C PHE A 782 -11.98 14.45 -18.61
N TYR A 783 -11.31 15.59 -18.39
CA TYR A 783 -11.75 16.87 -18.96
C TYR A 783 -11.66 16.87 -20.49
N SER A 784 -10.58 16.34 -21.06
CA SER A 784 -10.43 16.20 -22.52
C SER A 784 -11.44 15.21 -23.10
N ASP A 785 -11.62 14.06 -22.45
CA ASP A 785 -12.54 13.02 -22.90
C ASP A 785 -13.99 13.52 -22.90
N PHE A 786 -14.40 14.24 -21.86
CA PHE A 786 -15.71 14.88 -21.78
C PHE A 786 -15.91 15.88 -22.92
N LEU A 787 -14.96 16.80 -23.14
CA LEU A 787 -15.05 17.82 -24.19
C LEU A 787 -15.03 17.24 -25.62
N ASN A 788 -14.49 16.04 -25.82
CA ASN A 788 -14.51 15.33 -27.12
C ASN A 788 -15.92 14.86 -27.54
N PHE A 789 -16.85 14.76 -26.59
CA PHE A 789 -18.26 14.46 -26.87
C PHE A 789 -19.06 15.72 -27.23
N ILE A 790 -18.65 16.89 -26.72
CA ILE A 790 -19.36 18.15 -26.88
C ILE A 790 -19.09 18.78 -28.25
N ASN A 791 -20.12 19.33 -28.88
CA ASN A 791 -20.01 20.17 -30.07
C ASN A 791 -19.64 21.60 -29.68
N GLN A 792 -18.34 21.87 -29.63
CA GLN A 792 -17.78 23.14 -29.17
C GLN A 792 -18.07 24.36 -30.07
N ARG A 793 -18.70 24.15 -31.25
CA ARG A 793 -19.05 25.22 -32.20
C ARG A 793 -20.47 25.75 -32.02
N LYS A 794 -21.31 25.06 -31.25
CA LYS A 794 -22.70 25.44 -31.00
C LYS A 794 -22.81 26.31 -29.75
N SER A 795 -23.69 27.31 -29.79
CA SER A 795 -23.97 28.18 -28.65
C SER A 795 -24.59 27.38 -27.51
N GLY A 796 -23.91 27.36 -26.35
CA GLY A 796 -24.31 26.61 -25.16
C GLY A 796 -23.33 26.84 -24.01
N CYS A 797 -23.56 26.18 -22.86
CA CYS A 797 -22.75 26.38 -21.66
C CYS A 797 -21.34 25.81 -21.75
N PHE A 798 -21.11 24.91 -22.72
CA PHE A 798 -19.80 24.32 -23.03
C PHE A 798 -19.21 24.84 -24.36
N LEU A 799 -19.55 26.07 -24.76
CA LEU A 799 -19.03 26.71 -25.97
C LEU A 799 -17.51 26.96 -25.88
N GLY A 800 -16.75 26.39 -26.81
CA GLY A 800 -15.29 26.54 -26.89
C GLY A 800 -14.53 25.79 -25.79
N GLU A 801 -13.29 25.41 -26.09
CA GLU A 801 -12.46 24.57 -25.21
C GLU A 801 -12.21 25.21 -23.83
N GLU A 802 -11.87 26.50 -23.79
CA GLU A 802 -11.53 27.21 -22.55
C GLU A 802 -12.76 27.45 -21.65
N LYS A 803 -13.86 27.96 -22.22
CA LYS A 803 -15.10 28.22 -21.48
C LYS A 803 -15.78 26.92 -21.03
N GLY A 804 -15.86 25.92 -21.93
CA GLY A 804 -16.39 24.61 -21.60
C GLY A 804 -15.56 23.88 -20.55
N GLY A 805 -14.22 23.92 -20.68
CA GLY A 805 -13.28 23.36 -19.71
C GLY A 805 -13.45 23.96 -18.32
N ASN A 806 -13.55 25.29 -18.21
CA ASN A 806 -13.77 25.96 -16.93
C ASN A 806 -15.13 25.62 -16.30
N LYS A 807 -16.19 25.49 -17.12
CA LYS A 807 -17.54 25.13 -16.64
C LYS A 807 -17.57 23.72 -16.07
N ILE A 808 -17.02 22.71 -16.77
CA ILE A 808 -16.98 21.33 -16.26
C ILE A 808 -16.10 21.23 -15.00
N LYS A 809 -15.01 22.02 -14.94
CA LYS A 809 -14.14 22.09 -13.77
C LYS A 809 -14.87 22.63 -12.54
N SER A 810 -15.62 23.73 -12.67
CA SER A 810 -16.48 24.26 -11.61
C SER A 810 -17.55 23.25 -11.17
N ILE A 811 -18.22 22.57 -12.12
CA ILE A 811 -19.23 21.55 -11.79
C ILE A 811 -18.61 20.43 -10.93
N VAL A 812 -17.41 19.97 -11.28
CA VAL A 812 -16.68 18.94 -10.52
C VAL A 812 -16.28 19.44 -9.13
N GLU A 813 -15.74 20.66 -9.04
CA GLU A 813 -15.29 21.27 -7.77
C GLU A 813 -16.46 21.50 -6.81
N ASP A 814 -17.61 21.96 -7.31
CA ASP A 814 -18.82 22.23 -6.51
C ASP A 814 -19.50 20.93 -6.02
N SER A 815 -19.46 19.89 -6.87
CA SER A 815 -20.12 18.62 -6.58
C SER A 815 -19.25 17.74 -5.67
N GLY A 816 -18.00 17.43 -6.04
CA GLY A 816 -17.13 16.50 -5.32
C GLY A 816 -17.57 15.03 -5.39
N PHE A 817 -16.80 14.13 -4.74
CA PHE A 817 -16.98 12.66 -4.84
C PHE A 817 -17.12 11.95 -3.48
N SER A 818 -17.42 12.70 -2.42
CA SER A 818 -17.33 12.17 -1.05
C SER A 818 -18.52 11.30 -0.63
N ASN A 819 -19.68 11.43 -1.28
CA ASN A 819 -20.88 10.65 -0.95
C ASN A 819 -21.87 10.58 -2.13
N LEU A 820 -22.90 9.75 -1.96
CA LEU A 820 -23.96 9.52 -2.96
C LEU A 820 -24.66 10.80 -3.42
N ASN A 821 -24.99 11.70 -2.48
CA ASN A 821 -25.70 12.95 -2.82
C ASN A 821 -24.83 13.85 -3.70
N LYS A 822 -23.52 13.88 -3.47
CA LYS A 822 -22.59 14.67 -4.29
C LYS A 822 -22.49 14.13 -5.72
N ILE A 823 -22.52 12.81 -5.92
CA ILE A 823 -22.56 12.20 -7.25
C ILE A 823 -23.89 12.46 -7.95
N GLU A 824 -25.01 12.40 -7.23
CA GLU A 824 -26.32 12.76 -7.78
C GLU A 824 -26.33 14.22 -8.27
N ILE A 825 -25.79 15.14 -7.45
CA ILE A 825 -25.63 16.55 -7.81
C ILE A 825 -24.74 16.72 -9.04
N LEU A 826 -23.60 16.00 -9.12
CA LEU A 826 -22.71 16.03 -10.27
C LEU A 826 -23.44 15.63 -11.56
N LEU A 827 -24.09 14.47 -11.55
CA LEU A 827 -24.80 13.94 -12.72
C LEU A 827 -25.94 14.85 -13.16
N THR A 828 -26.68 15.41 -12.18
CA THR A 828 -27.79 16.33 -12.45
C THR A 828 -27.27 17.65 -13.01
N ASN A 829 -26.24 18.26 -12.41
CA ASN A 829 -25.67 19.53 -12.86
C ASN A 829 -25.07 19.44 -14.27
N ILE A 830 -24.48 18.29 -14.65
CA ILE A 830 -23.98 18.07 -16.01
C ILE A 830 -25.14 18.14 -17.02
N ILE A 831 -26.26 17.47 -16.74
CA ILE A 831 -27.42 17.45 -17.65
C ILE A 831 -28.14 18.80 -17.64
N ASP A 832 -28.38 19.39 -16.47
CA ASP A 832 -29.05 20.69 -16.35
C ASP A 832 -28.26 21.78 -17.08
N SER A 833 -26.92 21.76 -17.02
CA SER A 833 -26.06 22.69 -17.77
C SER A 833 -26.18 22.52 -19.29
N LEU A 834 -26.51 21.33 -19.79
CA LEU A 834 -26.76 21.06 -21.22
C LEU A 834 -28.17 21.47 -21.65
N GLU A 835 -29.12 21.57 -20.72
CA GLU A 835 -30.50 22.01 -20.97
C GLU A 835 -30.74 23.50 -20.65
N GLU A 836 -29.74 24.20 -20.09
CA GLU A 836 -29.80 25.65 -19.83
C GLU A 836 -30.23 26.42 -21.10
N ASN A 837 -31.09 27.44 -20.91
CA ASN A 837 -31.68 28.26 -21.98
C ASN A 837 -32.57 27.49 -22.99
N ASN A 838 -33.19 26.37 -22.58
CA ASN A 838 -34.01 25.49 -23.44
C ASN A 838 -33.24 24.89 -24.62
N ALA A 839 -31.92 24.74 -24.49
CA ALA A 839 -31.12 24.05 -25.50
C ALA A 839 -31.40 22.54 -25.48
N GLU A 840 -31.38 21.90 -26.65
CA GLU A 840 -31.46 20.45 -26.72
C GLU A 840 -30.07 19.81 -26.57
N ILE A 841 -30.00 18.74 -25.78
CA ILE A 841 -28.74 18.03 -25.51
C ILE A 841 -28.14 17.47 -26.81
N SER A 842 -28.99 16.98 -27.72
CA SER A 842 -28.63 16.52 -29.07
C SER A 842 -27.92 17.59 -29.92
N GLU A 843 -28.20 18.87 -29.70
CA GLU A 843 -27.55 19.96 -30.44
C GLU A 843 -26.20 20.36 -29.86
N GLN A 844 -26.01 20.18 -28.55
CA GLN A 844 -24.77 20.48 -27.84
C GLN A 844 -23.78 19.32 -27.82
N VAL A 845 -24.24 18.08 -27.97
CA VAL A 845 -23.40 16.88 -28.10
C VAL A 845 -23.25 16.55 -29.58
N ASN A 846 -22.11 15.99 -29.99
CA ASN A 846 -21.95 15.51 -31.37
C ASN A 846 -23.00 14.41 -31.63
N ASN A 847 -23.87 14.61 -32.63
CA ASN A 847 -25.06 13.78 -32.88
C ASN A 847 -24.76 12.28 -33.02
N ASP A 848 -23.61 11.91 -33.57
CA ASP A 848 -23.13 10.53 -33.72
C ASP A 848 -22.66 9.90 -32.40
N LYS A 849 -22.47 10.71 -31.35
CA LYS A 849 -21.88 10.29 -30.07
C LYS A 849 -22.82 10.44 -28.86
N LEU A 850 -24.08 10.86 -29.03
CA LEU A 850 -25.00 11.10 -27.91
C LEU A 850 -25.16 9.88 -26.98
N ASN A 851 -25.29 8.68 -27.56
CA ASN A 851 -25.38 7.45 -26.77
C ASN A 851 -24.09 7.19 -25.99
N SER A 852 -22.93 7.29 -26.65
CA SER A 852 -21.62 7.12 -26.02
C SER A 852 -21.34 8.16 -24.95
N PHE A 853 -21.85 9.39 -25.11
CA PHE A 853 -21.75 10.45 -24.11
C PHE A 853 -22.54 10.08 -22.85
N TYR A 854 -23.80 9.68 -22.98
CA TYR A 854 -24.58 9.24 -21.81
C TYR A 854 -23.96 8.00 -21.15
N ASP A 855 -23.47 7.04 -21.93
CA ASP A 855 -22.78 5.88 -21.39
C ASP A 855 -21.52 6.29 -20.60
N TYR A 856 -20.73 7.23 -21.13
CA TYR A 856 -19.55 7.74 -20.44
C TYR A 856 -19.89 8.48 -19.13
N VAL A 857 -20.86 9.39 -19.15
CA VAL A 857 -21.22 10.21 -17.98
C VAL A 857 -21.81 9.36 -16.85
N PHE A 858 -22.71 8.44 -17.17
CA PHE A 858 -23.49 7.68 -16.18
C PHE A 858 -22.84 6.35 -15.77
N SER A 859 -21.87 5.82 -16.53
CA SER A 859 -21.10 4.63 -16.12
C SER A 859 -20.13 4.89 -14.96
N LEU A 860 -19.79 6.15 -14.70
CA LEU A 860 -18.77 6.57 -13.72
C LEU A 860 -17.40 5.94 -13.96
N ASP A 861 -17.06 5.61 -15.22
CA ASP A 861 -15.79 4.95 -15.56
C ASP A 861 -14.57 5.85 -15.39
N TYR A 862 -14.80 7.16 -15.49
CA TYR A 862 -13.82 8.19 -15.17
C TYR A 862 -13.49 8.26 -13.68
N LEU A 863 -14.29 7.65 -12.80
CA LEU A 863 -14.05 7.63 -11.37
C LEU A 863 -13.32 6.34 -10.98
N LYS A 864 -12.04 6.48 -10.59
CA LYS A 864 -11.19 5.36 -10.18
C LYS A 864 -10.95 5.41 -8.67
N PRO A 865 -11.16 4.30 -7.94
CA PRO A 865 -10.68 4.22 -6.58
C PRO A 865 -9.14 4.23 -6.63
N LYS A 866 -8.51 4.99 -5.74
CA LYS A 866 -7.06 5.02 -5.63
C LYS A 866 -6.63 5.08 -4.18
N TYR A 867 -5.56 4.35 -3.88
CA TYR A 867 -4.79 4.55 -2.68
C TYR A 867 -3.97 5.82 -2.79
N GLU A 868 -4.15 6.72 -1.83
CA GLU A 868 -3.33 7.91 -1.71
C GLU A 868 -2.65 7.91 -0.36
N LEU A 869 -1.36 7.58 -0.39
CA LEU A 869 -0.52 7.76 0.78
C LEU A 869 -0.25 9.25 0.98
N LYS A 870 -0.47 9.69 2.21
CA LYS A 870 -0.21 11.05 2.69
C LYS A 870 0.88 11.04 3.75
N LEU A 871 1.79 11.99 3.65
CA LEU A 871 2.84 12.27 4.62
C LEU A 871 2.64 13.68 5.17
N GLY A 872 2.36 13.82 6.47
CA GLY A 872 2.07 15.12 7.07
C GLY A 872 0.87 15.84 6.42
N GLY A 873 -0.10 15.06 5.92
CA GLY A 873 -1.27 15.56 5.18
C GLY A 873 -1.04 15.88 3.69
N LYS A 874 0.20 15.84 3.20
CA LYS A 874 0.53 16.02 1.77
C LYS A 874 0.42 14.70 1.01
N VAL A 875 -0.12 14.72 -0.20
CA VAL A 875 -0.23 13.54 -1.08
C VAL A 875 1.09 13.27 -1.81
N LEU A 876 1.32 12.05 -2.30
CA LEU A 876 2.56 11.68 -3.00
C LEU A 876 3.02 12.68 -4.09
N GLY A 877 2.08 13.19 -4.90
CA GLY A 877 2.39 14.16 -5.96
C GLY A 877 2.76 15.56 -5.46
N GLN A 878 2.56 15.86 -4.18
CA GLN A 878 2.94 17.12 -3.53
C GLN A 878 4.24 17.00 -2.73
N LEU A 879 4.78 15.78 -2.61
CA LEU A 879 6.02 15.54 -1.88
C LEU A 879 7.23 15.89 -2.74
N SER A 880 8.17 16.61 -2.16
CA SER A 880 9.49 16.80 -2.75
C SER A 880 10.19 15.45 -3.00
N PRO A 881 11.13 15.36 -3.95
CA PRO A 881 11.93 14.15 -4.15
C PRO A 881 12.57 13.63 -2.85
N GLY A 882 13.01 14.54 -1.97
CA GLY A 882 13.56 14.19 -0.66
C GLY A 882 12.54 13.61 0.32
N GLU A 883 11.35 14.20 0.42
CA GLU A 883 10.26 13.64 1.25
C GLU A 883 9.84 12.25 0.75
N ARG A 884 9.80 12.03 -0.58
CA ARG A 884 9.50 10.72 -1.18
C ARG A 884 10.59 9.69 -0.89
N GLY A 885 11.86 10.10 -1.00
CA GLY A 885 12.99 9.24 -0.67
C GLY A 885 12.98 8.82 0.79
N ALA A 886 12.73 9.76 1.70
CA ALA A 886 12.65 9.49 3.13
C ALA A 886 11.50 8.51 3.45
N LEU A 887 10.33 8.72 2.84
CA LEU A 887 9.20 7.81 2.96
C LEU A 887 9.55 6.40 2.49
N LEU A 888 10.17 6.25 1.32
CA LEU A 888 10.56 4.94 0.78
C LEU A 888 11.50 4.18 1.74
N LEU A 889 12.50 4.87 2.29
CA LEU A 889 13.43 4.28 3.24
C LEU A 889 12.75 3.89 4.56
N ILE A 890 11.78 4.67 5.05
CA ILE A 890 10.98 4.27 6.21
C ILE A 890 10.23 2.97 5.93
N PHE A 891 9.61 2.85 4.76
CA PHE A 891 8.90 1.64 4.38
C PHE A 891 9.84 0.44 4.37
N TYR A 892 11.05 0.57 3.80
CA TYR A 892 12.05 -0.49 3.90
C TYR A 892 12.50 -0.75 5.34
N PHE A 893 12.79 0.26 6.16
CA PHE A 893 13.30 0.04 7.52
C PHE A 893 12.27 -0.47 8.53
N MET A 894 10.99 -0.14 8.34
CA MET A 894 9.93 -0.42 9.32
C MET A 894 8.86 -1.40 8.84
N ILE A 895 8.51 -1.31 7.56
CA ILE A 895 7.39 -1.99 6.91
C ILE A 895 7.91 -3.08 5.97
N ASP A 896 9.17 -3.48 6.06
CA ASP A 896 9.67 -4.64 5.34
C ASP A 896 9.73 -5.82 6.33
N LYS A 897 9.06 -6.94 6.00
CA LYS A 897 9.10 -8.15 6.85
C LYS A 897 10.34 -8.99 6.58
N GLU A 898 11.01 -8.78 5.46
CA GLU A 898 12.14 -9.60 5.10
C GLU A 898 13.34 -9.30 6.01
N GLU A 899 13.89 -10.37 6.57
CA GLU A 899 15.09 -10.32 7.40
C GLU A 899 16.37 -10.55 6.58
N ILE A 900 16.27 -10.64 5.25
CA ILE A 900 17.43 -10.72 4.35
C ILE A 900 18.27 -9.42 4.42
N PRO A 901 19.57 -9.46 4.09
CA PRO A 901 20.41 -8.28 4.08
C PRO A 901 19.86 -7.20 3.15
N LEU A 902 19.80 -5.96 3.64
CA LEU A 902 19.46 -4.79 2.85
C LEU A 902 20.72 -4.04 2.45
N VAL A 903 20.96 -3.90 1.15
CA VAL A 903 22.04 -3.09 0.58
C VAL A 903 21.45 -1.81 0.00
N ILE A 904 21.97 -0.64 0.40
CA ILE A 904 21.50 0.67 -0.09
C ILE A 904 22.69 1.48 -0.60
N ASP A 905 22.62 1.93 -1.86
CA ASP A 905 23.67 2.73 -2.49
C ASP A 905 23.30 4.21 -2.54
N GLN A 906 23.99 5.04 -1.74
CA GLN A 906 23.89 6.50 -1.71
C GLN A 906 22.45 7.06 -1.66
N PRO A 907 21.62 6.64 -0.68
CA PRO A 907 20.24 7.13 -0.58
C PRO A 907 20.15 8.64 -0.29
N GLU A 908 21.23 9.27 0.18
CA GLU A 908 21.26 10.68 0.58
C GLU A 908 21.22 11.71 -0.56
N ASP A 909 21.48 11.37 -1.82
CA ASP A 909 21.69 12.36 -2.89
C ASP A 909 20.45 13.24 -3.14
N ASN A 910 19.25 12.72 -2.85
CA ASN A 910 17.98 13.46 -2.95
C ASN A 910 17.40 13.90 -1.59
N LEU A 911 18.06 13.59 -0.48
CA LEU A 911 17.55 13.84 0.88
C LEU A 911 18.18 15.09 1.50
N ASP A 912 17.38 15.87 2.23
CA ASP A 912 17.92 16.97 3.01
C ASP A 912 18.59 16.46 4.31
N ASN A 913 19.68 17.10 4.71
CA ASN A 913 20.48 16.65 5.87
C ASN A 913 19.71 16.68 7.20
N GLU A 914 18.67 17.50 7.31
CA GLU A 914 17.84 17.59 8.51
C GLU A 914 16.93 16.35 8.64
N SER A 915 16.22 16.00 7.56
CA SER A 915 15.47 14.74 7.47
C SER A 915 16.38 13.53 7.66
N VAL A 916 17.55 13.49 7.02
CA VAL A 916 18.50 12.36 7.18
C VAL A 916 18.89 12.16 8.65
N TYR A 917 19.25 13.22 9.37
CA TYR A 917 19.74 13.10 10.75
C TYR A 917 18.63 12.83 11.75
N ASN A 918 17.54 13.60 11.73
CA ASN A 918 16.51 13.52 12.76
C ASN A 918 15.58 12.31 12.60
N MET A 919 15.42 11.83 11.36
CA MET A 919 14.46 10.79 10.99
C MET A 919 15.16 9.45 10.71
N LEU A 920 15.98 9.38 9.66
CA LEU A 920 16.50 8.10 9.16
C LEU A 920 17.44 7.41 10.15
N SER A 921 18.27 8.16 10.89
CA SER A 921 19.18 7.59 11.89
C SER A 921 18.44 6.72 12.92
N LYS A 922 17.27 7.17 13.40
CA LYS A 922 16.43 6.43 14.36
C LYS A 922 15.86 5.17 13.73
N PHE A 923 15.37 5.25 12.48
CA PHE A 923 14.81 4.09 11.78
C PHE A 923 15.89 3.05 11.46
N ILE A 924 17.07 3.47 11.04
CA ILE A 924 18.23 2.60 10.83
C ILE A 924 18.60 1.90 12.14
N LYS A 925 18.68 2.63 13.27
CA LYS A 925 18.96 2.04 14.59
C LYS A 925 17.94 0.98 15.01
N GLN A 926 16.66 1.10 14.60
CA GLN A 926 15.66 0.07 14.84
C GLN A 926 15.75 -1.09 13.85
N ALA A 927 16.05 -0.80 12.58
CA ALA A 927 16.14 -1.80 11.53
C ALA A 927 17.37 -2.72 11.71
N LYS A 928 18.52 -2.18 12.14
CA LYS A 928 19.75 -2.96 12.39
C LYS A 928 19.60 -3.99 13.52
N LYS A 929 18.61 -3.83 14.41
CA LYS A 929 18.22 -4.84 15.43
C LYS A 929 17.42 -6.02 14.86
N LYS A 930 17.00 -5.94 13.60
CA LYS A 930 16.14 -6.93 12.95
C LYS A 930 16.85 -7.63 11.80
N ARG A 931 17.65 -6.91 11.01
CA ARG A 931 18.37 -7.45 9.85
C ARG A 931 19.72 -6.77 9.65
N GLN A 932 20.56 -7.38 8.82
CA GLN A 932 21.83 -6.80 8.38
C GLN A 932 21.58 -5.67 7.37
N ILE A 933 22.27 -4.54 7.54
CA ILE A 933 22.15 -3.38 6.65
C ILE A 933 23.54 -2.99 6.16
N VAL A 934 23.76 -3.02 4.85
CA VAL A 934 24.97 -2.53 4.20
C VAL A 934 24.65 -1.24 3.46
N MET A 935 25.21 -0.13 3.92
CA MET A 935 24.92 1.19 3.38
C MET A 935 26.19 1.79 2.76
N VAL A 936 26.15 2.12 1.48
CA VAL A 936 27.15 2.99 0.87
C VAL A 936 26.72 4.43 1.09
N THR A 937 27.57 5.22 1.75
CA THR A 937 27.23 6.62 2.02
C THR A 937 28.45 7.52 2.04
N HIS A 938 28.22 8.79 1.74
CA HIS A 938 29.15 9.89 2.00
C HIS A 938 28.61 10.86 3.07
N ASN A 939 27.47 10.54 3.68
CA ASN A 939 26.84 11.35 4.71
C ASN A 939 27.24 10.87 6.13
N PRO A 940 27.88 11.71 6.96
CA PRO A 940 28.25 11.33 8.33
C PRO A 940 27.04 11.00 9.21
N ASN A 941 25.85 11.53 8.93
CA ASN A 941 24.65 11.25 9.70
C ASN A 941 24.14 9.82 9.52
N LEU A 942 24.35 9.23 8.35
CA LEU A 942 23.95 7.85 8.02
C LEU A 942 24.95 6.80 8.53
N ALA A 943 26.23 7.16 8.66
CA ALA A 943 27.26 6.27 9.20
C ALA A 943 27.49 6.48 10.70
N VAL A 944 27.87 7.69 11.10
CA VAL A 944 28.21 8.05 12.48
C VAL A 944 26.95 8.34 13.30
N GLY A 945 26.00 9.10 12.74
CA GLY A 945 24.75 9.42 13.45
C GLY A 945 23.85 8.21 13.72
N ALA A 946 23.90 7.19 12.86
CA ALA A 946 23.22 5.91 13.05
C ALA A 946 24.01 4.90 13.91
N ASP A 947 25.20 5.27 14.39
CA ASP A 947 26.12 4.43 15.17
C ASP A 947 26.44 3.10 14.47
N ALA A 948 27.03 3.14 13.27
CA ALA A 948 27.40 1.93 12.53
C ALA A 948 28.40 1.06 13.31
N GLU A 949 28.12 -0.24 13.39
CA GLU A 949 29.01 -1.20 14.04
C GLU A 949 30.32 -1.37 13.25
N GLN A 950 30.25 -1.30 11.93
CA GLN A 950 31.39 -1.46 11.05
C GLN A 950 31.47 -0.35 10.01
N ILE A 951 32.66 0.21 9.86
CA ILE A 951 33.01 1.09 8.75
C ILE A 951 33.97 0.36 7.84
N ILE A 952 33.68 0.34 6.54
CA ILE A 952 34.56 -0.18 5.50
C ILE A 952 35.02 0.99 4.64
N HIS A 953 36.28 1.39 4.78
CA HIS A 953 36.87 2.41 3.94
C HIS A 953 37.53 1.77 2.71
N VAL A 954 36.98 2.01 1.53
CA VAL A 954 37.49 1.46 0.26
C VAL A 954 38.31 2.49 -0.53
N CYS A 955 39.38 2.04 -1.17
CA CYS A 955 40.29 2.84 -1.96
C CYS A 955 40.69 2.12 -3.25
N ILE A 956 40.95 2.90 -4.30
CA ILE A 956 41.56 2.41 -5.54
C ILE A 956 42.80 3.26 -5.83
N ASP A 957 43.97 2.61 -5.87
CA ASP A 957 45.21 3.24 -6.30
C ASP A 957 45.35 3.16 -7.82
N LYS A 958 44.91 4.22 -8.50
CA LYS A 958 45.00 4.35 -9.97
C LYS A 958 46.45 4.39 -10.48
N THR A 959 47.42 4.74 -9.63
CA THR A 959 48.83 4.78 -10.01
C THR A 959 49.49 3.41 -9.88
N ASN A 960 49.04 2.59 -8.93
CA ASN A 960 49.46 1.21 -8.79
C ASN A 960 48.53 0.23 -9.53
N LYS A 961 48.44 0.37 -10.86
CA LYS A 961 47.66 -0.56 -11.72
C LYS A 961 46.21 -0.77 -11.26
N ASN A 962 45.60 0.30 -10.75
CA ASN A 962 44.26 0.31 -10.19
C ASN A 962 44.07 -0.66 -9.00
N GLU A 963 45.07 -0.91 -8.16
CA GLU A 963 44.94 -1.79 -6.99
C GLU A 963 43.76 -1.37 -6.09
N PHE A 964 42.82 -2.29 -5.87
CA PHE A 964 41.72 -2.11 -4.94
C PHE A 964 42.14 -2.56 -3.54
N SER A 965 41.89 -1.73 -2.53
CA SER A 965 42.13 -2.08 -1.13
C SER A 965 41.01 -1.56 -0.24
N PHE A 966 40.85 -2.18 0.93
CA PHE A 966 39.92 -1.74 1.95
C PHE A 966 40.55 -1.82 3.34
N VAL A 967 40.05 -1.01 4.24
CA VAL A 967 40.34 -1.07 5.67
C VAL A 967 39.02 -1.03 6.41
N SER A 968 38.77 -2.01 7.28
CA SER A 968 37.52 -2.12 8.02
C SER A 968 37.71 -2.26 9.52
N GLY A 969 36.78 -1.71 10.28
CA GLY A 969 36.76 -1.77 11.75
C GLY A 969 35.66 -0.90 12.35
N SER A 970 35.71 -0.71 13.66
CA SER A 970 34.71 0.03 14.43
C SER A 970 34.90 1.55 14.36
N ILE A 971 33.86 2.34 14.71
CA ILE A 971 33.95 3.81 14.74
C ILE A 971 34.97 4.30 15.79
N GLU A 972 35.11 3.55 16.90
CA GLU A 972 36.06 3.82 17.97
C GLU A 972 37.51 3.49 17.61
N ASN A 973 37.75 2.70 16.55
CA ASN A 973 39.10 2.39 16.13
C ASN A 973 39.82 3.68 15.66
N PRO A 974 40.99 4.04 16.20
CA PRO A 974 41.64 5.31 15.87
C PRO A 974 41.99 5.50 14.39
N GLU A 975 42.30 4.43 13.66
CA GLU A 975 42.63 4.52 12.22
C GLU A 975 41.37 4.66 11.36
N ILE A 976 40.29 3.94 11.71
CA ILE A 976 38.99 4.10 11.08
C ILE A 976 38.43 5.49 11.35
N ASN A 977 38.45 5.95 12.60
CA ASN A 977 37.98 7.27 13.01
C ASN A 977 38.64 8.40 12.19
N LYS A 978 39.97 8.33 12.02
CA LYS A 978 40.73 9.25 11.14
C LYS A 978 40.21 9.20 9.71
N SER A 979 39.88 8.01 9.20
CA SER A 979 39.32 7.83 7.87
C SER A 979 37.91 8.44 7.75
N ILE A 980 37.01 8.25 8.72
CA ILE A 980 35.68 8.91 8.68
C ILE A 980 35.84 10.44 8.70
N VAL A 981 36.68 11.00 9.57
CA VAL A 981 36.88 12.46 9.65
C VAL A 981 37.50 13.00 8.35
N LYS A 982 38.41 12.24 7.73
CA LYS A 982 39.02 12.64 6.46
C LYS A 982 38.01 12.62 5.31
N ILE A 983 37.20 11.58 5.22
CA ILE A 983 36.33 11.31 4.06
C ILE A 983 34.97 12.00 4.18
N LEU A 984 34.30 11.88 5.32
CA LEU A 984 32.93 12.39 5.53
C LEU A 984 32.92 13.85 5.97
N GLU A 985 33.92 14.28 6.76
CA GLU A 985 33.96 15.62 7.35
C GLU A 985 34.93 16.59 6.66
N GLY A 986 35.68 16.14 5.65
CA GLY A 986 36.60 16.99 4.91
C GLY A 986 37.87 17.38 5.68
N THR A 987 38.34 16.51 6.58
CA THR A 987 39.52 16.61 7.48
C THR A 987 39.29 17.30 8.83
N LYS A 988 40.11 16.89 9.82
CA LYS A 988 40.03 17.40 11.19
C LYS A 988 40.17 18.92 11.31
N PRO A 989 41.14 19.59 10.62
CA PRO A 989 41.25 21.05 10.68
C PRO A 989 40.03 21.77 10.10
N ALA A 990 39.41 21.22 9.04
CA ALA A 990 38.22 21.80 8.44
C ALA A 990 37.01 21.68 9.38
N PHE A 991 36.83 20.49 9.97
CA PHE A 991 35.80 20.23 10.97
C PHE A 991 35.93 21.15 12.19
N ASP A 992 37.12 21.21 12.79
CA ASP A 992 37.36 22.04 13.97
C ASP A 992 37.18 23.53 13.66
N LYS A 993 37.57 24.00 12.46
CA LYS A 993 37.32 25.38 12.02
C LYS A 993 35.83 25.69 11.87
N ARG A 994 35.02 24.75 11.37
CA ARG A 994 33.55 24.89 11.34
C ARG A 994 32.99 24.98 12.76
N LYS A 995 33.39 24.04 13.63
CA LYS A 995 32.98 24.00 15.05
C LYS A 995 33.26 25.33 15.75
N LEU A 996 34.48 25.86 15.62
CA LEU A 996 34.87 27.14 16.24
C LEU A 996 34.07 28.35 15.70
N LYS A 997 33.66 28.32 14.42
CA LYS A 997 32.82 29.39 13.85
C LYS A 997 31.37 29.33 14.32
N TYR A 998 30.83 28.13 14.55
CA TYR A 998 29.45 27.94 15.03
C TYR A 998 29.32 28.18 16.53
N GLN A 999 30.33 27.76 17.31
CA GLN A 999 30.40 27.97 18.75
C GLN A 999 30.98 29.35 19.08
N GLY A 1000 30.48 30.44 18.46
CA GLY A 1000 30.99 31.80 18.67
C GLY A 1000 31.45 32.03 20.11
N GLN A 1001 32.69 32.52 20.26
CA GLN A 1001 33.51 32.58 21.49
C GLN A 1001 32.77 32.52 22.83
#